data_AF-A0A348UM85-F1
#
_entry.id   AF-A0A348UM85-F1
#
_cell.length_a   1.000
_cell.length_b   1.000
_cell.length_c   1.000
_cell.angle_alpha   90.00
_cell.angle_beta   90.00
_cell.angle_gamma   90.00
#
_symmetry.space_group_name_H-M   'P 1'
#
loop_
_entity.id
_entity.type
_entity.pdbx_description
1 polymer ?
#
loop_
_entity_poly.entity_id
_entity_poly.type
_entity_poly.pdbx_seq_one_letter_code
_entity_poly.pdbx_strand_id
1 'polypeptide(L)'
;MDTRTLLKSLVVVCAVLGALPTAWASSASKAVERDYVMAPAAPARQTVAEAAAKSEGCISCHTQSDTKTMHVNPAVRLGCTDCHGGNADVSLPDGAAAGSAQYAAIREQAHVLPRYPDDWHYPSSANPERTYTLLNRESREFIRFTNPSDNRVASLACGACHQAVIEASIRSLHATGAMLWGGAAYNNGILPFKNYMIGESYTDDGQPSILYGPKVPDELKDEMEAKGVLPYLYPLPTWETVHPGDVFRVFERGGRNISNLFPETGLPNSLGLLQRIEEPGRPDIRQSNRGPGTGARISVPLINITKTRLNDPLLWFSGTNDQPGDYRNSGCASCHVVYANDRDPRHSGPYAQYGHEGKSISVDPTIPNDRTGHPLQHVFTRAIPTSQCMICHMHQPNMFMNTYLGYTMWDYESDAPHMWPEEQQYPSDAEMRKTLDRNPEGAAPRGKWADLEFLKNVSELNPELTDTQFADYHGHGWNFRAIFKRDRKGNLLDAGGKQVADDDPEKFKKAVHMSSIHVDVGMHCVDCHFSQDNHGNGHIHGEVALAVEIGCKDCHGTAKTYPNLYTSGPAALEGGMDLTALRTPDGRRRFEWVGDKLYQRSMLDPKLEWEMSLVKDTVTPGNPSYNPIAARSKLMSRDTANQSWGTDVPAGELAHSDDNMECYTCHTSWTTS
;
A
#
# COMPACT_ATOMS: atom_id res chain seq x y z
N MET A 1 58.87 41.98 2.54
CA MET A 1 58.16 40.93 3.31
C MET A 1 59.09 39.75 3.44
N ASP A 2 59.38 39.34 4.67
CA ASP A 2 60.32 38.27 4.99
C ASP A 2 59.75 36.91 4.57
N THR A 3 60.56 36.09 3.89
CA THR A 3 60.26 34.72 3.46
C THR A 3 59.69 33.85 4.58
N ARG A 4 60.06 34.10 5.84
CA ARG A 4 59.48 33.40 7.01
C ARG A 4 58.03 33.80 7.30
N THR A 5 57.62 35.01 6.95
CA THR A 5 56.24 35.49 7.11
C THR A 5 55.33 34.89 6.04
N LEU A 6 55.83 34.78 4.79
CA LEU A 6 55.11 34.11 3.70
C LEU A 6 54.87 32.62 3.98
N LEU A 7 55.86 31.91 4.51
CA LEU A 7 55.70 30.48 4.85
C LEU A 7 54.68 30.27 5.99
N LYS A 8 54.68 31.14 7.01
CA LYS A 8 53.71 31.06 8.12
C LYS A 8 52.29 31.39 7.66
N SER A 9 52.12 32.37 6.78
CA SER A 9 50.83 32.67 6.17
C SER A 9 50.32 31.53 5.27
N LEU A 10 51.21 30.85 4.53
CA LEU A 10 50.83 29.72 3.69
C LEU A 10 50.40 28.50 4.51
N VAL A 11 51.10 28.21 5.62
CA VAL A 11 50.75 27.09 6.52
C VAL A 11 49.43 27.35 7.24
N VAL A 12 49.16 28.60 7.67
CA VAL A 12 47.87 28.95 8.27
C VAL A 12 46.74 28.91 7.25
N VAL A 13 46.96 29.35 6.00
CA VAL A 13 45.94 29.25 4.93
C VAL A 13 45.66 27.79 4.55
N CYS A 14 46.69 26.92 4.47
CA CYS A 14 46.48 25.48 4.23
C CYS A 14 45.81 24.77 5.42
N ALA A 15 46.12 25.15 6.66
CA ALA A 15 45.47 24.58 7.85
C ALA A 15 44.01 25.03 7.98
N VAL A 16 43.69 26.27 7.58
CA VAL A 16 42.31 26.79 7.56
C VAL A 16 41.51 26.20 6.40
N LEU A 17 42.13 25.97 5.22
CA LEU A 17 41.49 25.27 4.10
C LEU A 17 41.27 23.78 4.38
N GLY A 18 42.15 23.13 5.14
CA GLY A 18 41.97 21.74 5.59
C GLY A 18 40.96 21.56 6.74
N ALA A 19 40.60 22.64 7.43
CA ALA A 19 39.63 22.66 8.52
C ALA A 19 38.27 23.24 8.12
N LEU A 20 38.08 23.65 6.85
CA LEU A 20 36.75 23.89 6.33
C LEU A 20 36.01 22.55 6.34
N PRO A 21 34.79 22.46 6.91
CA PRO A 21 33.95 21.30 6.70
C PRO A 21 33.78 21.21 5.19
N THR A 22 34.41 20.21 4.59
CA THR A 22 34.01 19.77 3.27
C THR A 22 32.52 19.49 3.43
N ALA A 23 31.68 20.27 2.75
CA ALA A 23 30.30 19.91 2.62
C ALA A 23 30.32 18.58 1.86
N TRP A 24 30.29 17.47 2.58
CA TRP A 24 30.02 16.18 1.99
C TRP A 24 28.56 16.29 1.57
N ALA A 25 28.33 16.77 0.35
CA ALA A 25 27.10 16.47 -0.34
C ALA A 25 26.92 14.96 -0.18
N SER A 26 25.75 14.53 0.29
CA SER A 26 25.37 13.11 0.35
C SER A 26 25.79 12.47 -0.97
N SER A 27 26.90 11.73 -0.95
CA SER A 27 27.45 11.18 -2.19
C SER A 27 26.57 9.99 -2.50
N ALA A 28 25.67 10.17 -3.47
CA ALA A 28 24.89 9.07 -4.01
C ALA A 28 25.83 7.89 -4.32
N SER A 29 25.36 6.68 -4.03
CA SER A 29 26.02 5.43 -4.39
C SER A 29 26.50 5.45 -5.84
N LYS A 30 27.71 4.94 -6.06
CA LYS A 30 28.30 4.91 -7.41
C LYS A 30 27.81 3.66 -8.14
N ALA A 31 27.32 3.86 -9.35
CA ALA A 31 27.00 2.78 -10.26
C ALA A 31 28.29 2.01 -10.62
N VAL A 32 28.21 0.69 -10.61
CA VAL A 32 29.21 -0.22 -11.19
C VAL A 32 28.79 -0.52 -12.61
N GLU A 33 29.67 -0.23 -13.57
CA GLU A 33 29.46 -0.58 -14.97
C GLU A 33 29.48 -2.11 -15.13
N ARG A 34 28.48 -2.66 -15.83
CA ARG A 34 28.29 -4.09 -16.01
C ARG A 34 27.70 -4.36 -17.40
N ASP A 35 28.20 -5.43 -18.02
CA ASP A 35 27.62 -6.00 -19.23
C ASP A 35 26.59 -7.06 -18.84
N TYR A 36 25.32 -6.73 -19.04
CA TYR A 36 24.21 -7.62 -18.70
C TYR A 36 23.85 -8.55 -19.85
N VAL A 37 23.57 -9.81 -19.52
CA VAL A 37 23.00 -10.77 -20.47
C VAL A 37 21.49 -10.78 -20.29
N MET A 38 20.78 -10.39 -21.35
CA MET A 38 19.33 -10.44 -21.39
C MET A 38 18.84 -11.88 -21.49
N ALA A 39 18.17 -12.36 -20.43
CA ALA A 39 17.50 -13.65 -20.45
C ALA A 39 16.30 -13.62 -21.41
N PRO A 40 16.02 -14.71 -22.15
CA PRO A 40 14.84 -14.81 -23.00
C PRO A 40 13.55 -14.68 -22.17
N ALA A 41 12.44 -14.33 -22.83
CA ALA A 41 11.14 -14.36 -22.17
C ALA A 41 10.79 -15.80 -21.73
N ALA A 42 10.15 -15.93 -20.57
CA ALA A 42 9.72 -17.21 -20.04
C ALA A 42 8.77 -17.90 -21.03
N PRO A 43 8.97 -19.19 -21.34
CA PRO A 43 8.14 -19.89 -22.31
C PRO A 43 6.76 -20.22 -21.70
N ALA A 44 5.71 -20.18 -22.52
CA ALA A 44 4.39 -20.66 -22.09
C ALA A 44 4.39 -22.17 -21.79
N ARG A 45 5.25 -22.94 -22.48
CA ARG A 45 5.34 -24.40 -22.38
C ARG A 45 6.77 -24.85 -22.63
N GLN A 46 7.20 -25.86 -21.88
CA GLN A 46 8.42 -26.61 -22.10
C GLN A 46 8.34 -27.98 -21.44
N THR A 47 9.30 -28.84 -21.74
CA THR A 47 9.46 -30.15 -21.11
C THR A 47 10.04 -30.02 -19.70
N VAL A 48 9.88 -31.08 -18.90
CA VAL A 48 10.48 -31.14 -17.55
C VAL A 48 12.01 -31.09 -17.62
N ALA A 49 12.60 -31.72 -18.64
CA ALA A 49 14.05 -31.74 -18.83
C ALA A 49 14.61 -30.34 -19.14
N GLU A 50 13.94 -29.57 -19.99
CA GLU A 50 14.34 -28.19 -20.29
C GLU A 50 14.25 -27.29 -19.04
N ALA A 51 13.17 -27.38 -18.28
CA ALA A 51 13.02 -26.62 -17.03
C ALA A 51 14.08 -27.01 -15.98
N ALA A 52 14.44 -28.30 -15.91
CA ALA A 52 15.48 -28.79 -15.01
C ALA A 52 16.87 -28.27 -15.40
N ALA A 53 17.22 -28.33 -16.70
CA ALA A 53 18.49 -27.81 -17.21
C ALA A 53 18.63 -26.30 -16.89
N LYS A 54 17.54 -25.54 -17.04
CA LYS A 54 17.47 -24.11 -16.68
C LYS A 54 17.49 -23.81 -15.18
N SER A 55 17.67 -24.82 -14.33
CA SER A 55 17.74 -24.69 -12.87
C SER A 55 18.98 -25.38 -12.27
N GLU A 56 19.68 -26.22 -13.02
CA GLU A 56 20.67 -27.18 -12.51
C GLU A 56 21.81 -26.49 -11.73
N GLY A 57 22.38 -25.41 -12.28
CA GLY A 57 23.37 -24.60 -11.57
C GLY A 57 22.82 -23.93 -10.32
N CYS A 58 21.62 -23.37 -10.38
CA CYS A 58 21.00 -22.66 -9.25
C CYS A 58 20.75 -23.61 -8.06
N ILE A 59 20.26 -24.83 -8.32
CA ILE A 59 19.96 -25.81 -7.27
C ILE A 59 21.21 -26.41 -6.62
N SER A 60 22.40 -26.21 -7.18
CA SER A 60 23.65 -26.62 -6.53
C SER A 60 23.94 -25.81 -5.25
N CYS A 61 23.47 -24.56 -5.18
CA CYS A 61 23.52 -23.70 -3.98
C CYS A 61 22.20 -23.71 -3.22
N HIS A 62 21.09 -23.51 -3.92
CA HIS A 62 19.78 -23.36 -3.31
C HIS A 62 19.21 -24.69 -2.82
N THR A 63 19.55 -25.84 -3.42
CA THR A 63 19.19 -27.24 -3.04
C THR A 63 17.70 -27.59 -2.81
N GLN A 64 16.90 -26.73 -2.18
CA GLN A 64 15.47 -26.83 -1.92
C GLN A 64 14.81 -25.45 -2.11
N SER A 65 13.51 -25.46 -2.42
CA SER A 65 12.67 -24.26 -2.52
C SER A 65 11.24 -24.65 -2.14
N ASP A 66 10.47 -23.75 -1.53
CA ASP A 66 9.09 -24.06 -1.12
C ASP A 66 8.22 -24.50 -2.31
N THR A 67 8.32 -23.78 -3.42
CA THR A 67 7.73 -24.17 -4.71
C THR A 67 8.65 -23.77 -5.84
N LYS A 68 9.14 -24.77 -6.61
CA LYS A 68 10.16 -24.57 -7.65
C LYS A 68 9.80 -23.52 -8.70
N THR A 69 8.51 -23.40 -9.01
CA THR A 69 8.01 -22.47 -10.03
C THR A 69 7.19 -21.32 -9.44
N MET A 70 7.14 -21.17 -8.11
CA MET A 70 6.16 -20.37 -7.36
C MET A 70 4.69 -20.81 -7.52
N HIS A 71 4.36 -21.67 -8.48
CA HIS A 71 3.00 -22.14 -8.73
C HIS A 71 2.76 -23.47 -8.04
N VAL A 72 1.73 -23.54 -7.20
CA VAL A 72 1.30 -24.80 -6.58
C VAL A 72 0.78 -25.83 -7.60
N ASN A 73 0.40 -25.37 -8.80
CA ASN A 73 -0.07 -26.23 -9.87
C ASN A 73 1.11 -26.91 -10.58
N PRO A 74 1.25 -28.25 -10.52
CA PRO A 74 2.38 -28.98 -11.11
C PRO A 74 2.39 -28.96 -12.65
N ALA A 75 1.32 -28.48 -13.29
CA ALA A 75 1.28 -28.30 -14.74
C ALA A 75 2.19 -27.16 -15.23
N VAL A 76 2.54 -26.20 -14.35
CA VAL A 76 3.46 -25.11 -14.69
C VAL A 76 4.88 -25.62 -14.62
N ARG A 77 5.60 -25.53 -15.75
CA ARG A 77 6.97 -26.02 -15.92
C ARG A 77 7.88 -24.87 -16.29
N LEU A 78 8.54 -24.30 -15.29
CA LEU A 78 9.50 -23.21 -15.43
C LEU A 78 10.78 -23.60 -14.68
N GLY A 79 11.94 -23.25 -15.22
CA GLY A 79 13.20 -23.30 -14.51
C GLY A 79 13.49 -21.99 -13.78
N CYS A 80 14.46 -21.99 -12.87
CA CYS A 80 14.85 -20.79 -12.12
C CYS A 80 15.19 -19.61 -13.06
N THR A 81 15.96 -19.89 -14.10
CA THR A 81 16.40 -18.87 -15.06
C THR A 81 15.32 -18.43 -16.06
N ASP A 82 14.20 -19.17 -16.20
CA ASP A 82 13.06 -18.69 -17.00
C ASP A 82 12.41 -17.47 -16.33
N CYS A 83 12.32 -17.46 -15.00
CA CYS A 83 11.76 -16.34 -14.27
C CYS A 83 12.84 -15.28 -14.02
N HIS A 84 13.95 -15.67 -13.39
CA HIS A 84 14.94 -14.76 -12.82
C HIS A 84 16.07 -14.38 -13.80
N GLY A 85 16.28 -15.13 -14.88
CA GLY A 85 17.53 -15.06 -15.63
C GLY A 85 18.71 -15.61 -14.81
N GLY A 86 19.92 -15.05 -15.01
CA GLY A 86 21.15 -15.61 -14.43
C GLY A 86 21.71 -16.76 -15.27
N ASN A 87 22.73 -17.45 -14.74
CA ASN A 87 23.44 -18.50 -15.46
C ASN A 87 23.25 -19.88 -14.80
N ALA A 88 22.46 -20.73 -15.44
CA ALA A 88 22.20 -22.10 -14.98
C ALA A 88 23.34 -23.08 -15.27
N ASP A 89 24.32 -22.71 -16.09
CA ASP A 89 25.45 -23.58 -16.45
C ASP A 89 26.57 -23.54 -15.39
N VAL A 90 26.47 -22.63 -14.42
CA VAL A 90 27.43 -22.45 -13.33
C VAL A 90 26.93 -23.19 -12.09
N SER A 91 27.66 -24.23 -11.70
CA SER A 91 27.34 -25.07 -10.53
C SER A 91 28.41 -24.94 -9.44
N LEU A 92 27.97 -25.01 -8.19
CA LEU A 92 28.83 -25.08 -7.02
C LEU A 92 29.64 -26.39 -7.04
N PRO A 93 30.99 -26.34 -7.00
CA PRO A 93 31.80 -27.54 -6.94
C PRO A 93 31.62 -28.30 -5.63
N ASP A 94 31.76 -29.63 -5.69
CA ASP A 94 31.67 -30.49 -4.51
C ASP A 94 32.62 -30.05 -3.39
N GLY A 95 32.07 -29.91 -2.17
CA GLY A 95 32.83 -29.54 -0.97
C GLY A 95 33.07 -28.04 -0.77
N ALA A 96 32.59 -27.16 -1.66
CA ALA A 96 32.64 -25.72 -1.44
C ALA A 96 31.66 -25.31 -0.31
N ALA A 97 32.20 -24.83 0.81
CA ALA A 97 31.38 -24.41 1.95
C ALA A 97 30.72 -23.05 1.70
N ALA A 98 29.49 -22.88 2.22
CA ALA A 98 28.82 -21.58 2.26
C ALA A 98 29.72 -20.52 2.96
N GLY A 99 29.78 -19.32 2.41
CA GLY A 99 30.64 -18.23 2.91
C GLY A 99 32.12 -18.32 2.51
N SER A 100 32.55 -19.39 1.82
CA SER A 100 33.91 -19.46 1.26
C SER A 100 34.10 -18.51 0.07
N ALA A 101 35.35 -18.14 -0.21
CA ALA A 101 35.69 -17.33 -1.39
C ALA A 101 35.28 -18.01 -2.70
N GLN A 102 35.35 -19.34 -2.76
CA GLN A 102 34.89 -20.12 -3.90
C GLN A 102 33.36 -20.03 -4.08
N TYR A 103 32.60 -20.14 -2.99
CA TYR A 103 31.14 -19.96 -3.02
C TYR A 103 30.77 -18.55 -3.51
N ALA A 104 31.47 -17.52 -3.03
CA ALA A 104 31.26 -16.15 -3.47
C ALA A 104 31.55 -15.97 -4.98
N ALA A 105 32.65 -16.54 -5.47
CA ALA A 105 33.02 -16.47 -6.88
C ALA A 105 32.02 -17.19 -7.79
N ILE A 106 31.50 -18.34 -7.37
CA ILE A 106 30.46 -19.08 -8.09
C ILE A 106 29.15 -18.29 -8.09
N ARG A 107 28.75 -17.73 -6.95
CA ARG A 107 27.57 -16.86 -6.86
C ARG A 107 27.67 -15.68 -7.81
N GLU A 108 28.82 -15.01 -7.88
CA GLU A 108 29.03 -13.87 -8.78
C GLU A 108 28.95 -14.24 -10.26
N GLN A 109 29.32 -15.47 -10.63
CA GLN A 109 29.19 -15.99 -12.00
C GLN A 109 27.76 -16.44 -12.34
N ALA A 110 27.02 -16.97 -11.35
CA ALA A 110 25.67 -17.47 -11.53
C ALA A 110 24.61 -16.34 -11.46
N HIS A 111 24.79 -15.37 -10.56
CA HIS A 111 23.81 -14.32 -10.31
C HIS A 111 23.92 -13.17 -11.32
N VAL A 112 22.79 -12.53 -11.60
CA VAL A 112 22.83 -11.17 -12.16
C VAL A 112 23.22 -10.23 -11.01
N LEU A 113 24.22 -9.36 -11.24
CA LEU A 113 24.77 -8.51 -10.18
C LEU A 113 24.17 -7.09 -10.21
N PRO A 114 23.94 -6.46 -9.04
CA PRO A 114 23.35 -5.12 -8.97
C PRO A 114 24.29 -4.06 -9.53
N ARG A 115 23.73 -3.04 -10.17
CA ARG A 115 24.47 -1.83 -10.56
C ARG A 115 24.88 -1.02 -9.35
N TYR A 116 24.10 -1.05 -8.27
CA TYR A 116 24.37 -0.33 -7.02
C TYR A 116 24.57 -1.30 -5.85
N PRO A 117 25.70 -2.03 -5.78
CA PRO A 117 25.90 -3.07 -4.76
C PRO A 117 25.77 -2.56 -3.32
N ASP A 118 26.20 -1.31 -3.06
CA ASP A 118 26.08 -0.70 -1.74
C ASP A 118 24.62 -0.47 -1.34
N ASP A 119 23.78 0.07 -2.24
CA ASP A 119 22.35 0.33 -1.97
C ASP A 119 21.54 -0.97 -1.82
N TRP A 120 21.95 -2.02 -2.53
CA TRP A 120 21.34 -3.35 -2.43
C TRP A 120 21.90 -4.18 -1.27
N HIS A 121 22.83 -3.62 -0.49
CA HIS A 121 23.56 -4.34 0.57
C HIS A 121 24.13 -5.69 0.08
N TYR A 122 24.60 -5.74 -1.17
CA TYR A 122 25.11 -6.96 -1.77
C TYR A 122 26.25 -7.53 -0.92
N PRO A 123 26.25 -8.84 -0.59
CA PRO A 123 25.42 -9.90 -1.15
C PRO A 123 24.26 -10.37 -0.24
N SER A 124 23.64 -9.47 0.54
CA SER A 124 22.47 -9.80 1.35
C SER A 124 21.30 -10.32 0.49
N SER A 125 20.57 -11.31 1.00
CA SER A 125 19.33 -11.84 0.41
C SER A 125 18.09 -11.05 0.83
N ALA A 126 18.18 -10.29 1.93
CA ALA A 126 17.06 -9.51 2.44
C ALA A 126 16.76 -8.34 1.50
N ASN A 127 15.47 -8.05 1.30
CA ASN A 127 15.08 -6.82 0.61
C ASN A 127 15.63 -5.62 1.39
N PRO A 128 16.32 -4.67 0.72
CA PRO A 128 16.79 -3.48 1.41
C PRO A 128 15.62 -2.68 2.00
N GLU A 129 15.87 -2.10 3.16
CA GLU A 129 14.99 -1.07 3.71
C GLU A 129 15.05 0.17 2.83
N ARG A 130 13.91 0.86 2.69
CA ARG A 130 13.82 2.20 2.09
C ARG A 130 14.45 2.28 0.70
N THR A 131 14.13 1.28 -0.14
CA THR A 131 14.59 1.25 -1.55
C THR A 131 14.14 2.48 -2.35
N TYR A 132 12.99 3.08 -2.02
CA TYR A 132 12.44 4.26 -2.68
C TYR A 132 12.50 4.13 -4.22
N THR A 133 13.32 4.96 -4.88
CA THR A 133 13.46 5.00 -6.34
C THR A 133 14.61 4.15 -6.88
N LEU A 134 15.23 3.31 -6.04
CA LEU A 134 16.36 2.44 -6.44
C LEU A 134 16.03 1.58 -7.66
N LEU A 135 14.81 1.03 -7.72
CA LEU A 135 14.33 0.25 -8.86
C LEU A 135 14.31 1.04 -10.17
N ASN A 136 14.11 2.36 -10.15
CA ASN A 136 14.18 3.20 -11.37
C ASN A 136 15.61 3.43 -11.87
N ARG A 137 16.62 3.21 -11.03
CA ARG A 137 18.03 3.43 -11.38
C ARG A 137 18.73 2.14 -11.79
N GLU A 138 18.17 1.02 -11.38
CA GLU A 138 18.74 -0.31 -11.57
C GLU A 138 18.52 -0.85 -12.99
N SER A 139 19.29 -1.88 -13.35
CA SER A 139 19.13 -2.64 -14.58
C SER A 139 17.88 -3.51 -14.54
N ARG A 140 17.18 -3.61 -15.68
CA ARG A 140 16.01 -4.50 -15.81
C ARG A 140 16.36 -5.97 -15.53
N GLU A 141 17.58 -6.37 -15.86
CA GLU A 141 18.09 -7.72 -15.68
C GLU A 141 18.21 -8.04 -14.20
N PHE A 142 18.74 -7.12 -13.39
CA PHE A 142 18.82 -7.31 -11.95
C PHE A 142 17.43 -7.20 -11.28
N ILE A 143 16.56 -6.30 -11.74
CA ILE A 143 15.17 -6.22 -11.27
C ILE A 143 14.46 -7.55 -11.51
N ARG A 144 14.56 -8.11 -12.72
CA ARG A 144 13.99 -9.44 -13.04
C ARG A 144 14.60 -10.54 -12.17
N PHE A 145 15.91 -10.47 -11.91
CA PHE A 145 16.60 -11.45 -11.08
C PHE A 145 16.13 -11.44 -9.62
N THR A 146 15.86 -10.28 -9.04
CA THR A 146 15.40 -10.19 -7.64
C THR A 146 13.88 -10.29 -7.50
N ASN A 147 13.13 -9.74 -8.45
CA ASN A 147 11.67 -9.78 -8.48
C ASN A 147 11.16 -9.89 -9.94
N PRO A 148 10.94 -11.12 -10.45
CA PRO A 148 10.43 -11.31 -11.80
C PRO A 148 9.00 -10.79 -12.01
N SER A 149 8.29 -10.42 -10.93
CA SER A 149 6.92 -9.91 -10.98
C SER A 149 6.80 -8.38 -10.93
N ASP A 150 7.93 -7.64 -10.89
CA ASP A 150 7.92 -6.18 -10.98
C ASP A 150 7.32 -5.72 -12.32
N ASN A 151 6.49 -4.68 -12.30
CA ASN A 151 5.77 -4.19 -13.47
C ASN A 151 6.69 -3.83 -14.66
N ARG A 152 7.97 -3.50 -14.43
CA ARG A 152 8.95 -3.22 -15.50
C ARG A 152 9.35 -4.46 -16.30
N VAL A 153 9.22 -5.65 -15.72
CA VAL A 153 9.78 -6.90 -16.28
C VAL A 153 8.82 -8.08 -16.25
N ALA A 154 7.64 -7.94 -15.63
CA ALA A 154 6.65 -9.00 -15.49
C ALA A 154 6.20 -9.57 -16.84
N SER A 155 6.14 -8.76 -17.90
CA SER A 155 5.84 -9.25 -19.25
C SER A 155 6.88 -10.24 -19.78
N LEU A 156 8.14 -10.14 -19.36
CA LEU A 156 9.21 -11.05 -19.74
C LEU A 156 9.15 -12.37 -18.98
N ALA A 157 8.85 -12.34 -17.68
CA ALA A 157 8.86 -13.53 -16.83
C ALA A 157 7.50 -14.23 -16.73
N CYS A 158 6.40 -13.50 -16.90
CA CYS A 158 5.03 -13.98 -16.69
C CYS A 158 4.11 -13.76 -17.91
N GLY A 159 4.48 -12.90 -18.84
CA GLY A 159 3.61 -12.45 -19.95
C GLY A 159 3.11 -13.57 -20.85
N ALA A 160 3.89 -14.63 -21.05
CA ALA A 160 3.48 -15.77 -21.88
C ALA A 160 2.17 -16.45 -21.40
N CYS A 161 1.81 -16.29 -20.12
CA CYS A 161 0.58 -16.82 -19.53
C CYS A 161 -0.35 -15.72 -18.95
N HIS A 162 0.21 -14.60 -18.49
CA HIS A 162 -0.51 -13.60 -17.69
C HIS A 162 -0.62 -12.20 -18.33
N GLN A 163 -0.30 -12.06 -19.62
CA GLN A 163 -0.21 -10.74 -20.29
C GLN A 163 -1.41 -9.81 -20.01
N ALA A 164 -2.63 -10.32 -20.14
CA ALA A 164 -3.84 -9.51 -19.93
C ALA A 164 -3.95 -8.95 -18.51
N VAL A 165 -3.60 -9.75 -17.50
CA VAL A 165 -3.64 -9.32 -16.09
C VAL A 165 -2.51 -8.34 -15.78
N ILE A 166 -1.32 -8.53 -16.38
CA ILE A 166 -0.20 -7.60 -16.25
C ILE A 166 -0.58 -6.22 -16.81
N GLU A 167 -1.17 -6.19 -18.00
CA GLU A 167 -1.63 -4.95 -18.63
C GLU A 167 -2.74 -4.26 -17.84
N ALA A 168 -3.66 -5.02 -17.26
CA ALA A 168 -4.65 -4.48 -16.34
C ALA A 168 -3.98 -3.87 -15.11
N SER A 169 -3.08 -4.62 -14.46
CA SER A 169 -2.44 -4.20 -13.21
C SER A 169 -1.66 -2.91 -13.38
N ILE A 170 -0.92 -2.77 -14.49
CA ILE A 170 -0.18 -1.53 -14.84
C ILE A 170 -1.11 -0.32 -14.97
N ARG A 171 -2.36 -0.51 -15.41
CA ARG A 171 -3.37 0.55 -15.58
C ARG A 171 -4.25 0.78 -14.35
N SER A 172 -4.13 -0.08 -13.33
CA SER A 172 -4.91 0.03 -12.10
C SER A 172 -4.54 1.26 -11.26
N LEU A 173 -5.43 1.63 -10.34
CA LEU A 173 -5.14 2.66 -9.34
C LEU A 173 -4.00 2.26 -8.38
N HIS A 174 -3.80 0.96 -8.14
CA HIS A 174 -2.69 0.46 -7.30
C HIS A 174 -1.32 0.72 -7.94
N ALA A 175 -1.24 0.71 -9.27
CA ALA A 175 0.00 1.04 -9.98
C ALA A 175 0.14 2.55 -10.22
N THR A 176 -0.95 3.23 -10.55
CA THR A 176 -0.88 4.62 -11.04
C THR A 176 -1.06 5.68 -9.96
N GLY A 177 -1.75 5.36 -8.86
CA GLY A 177 -2.12 6.32 -7.82
C GLY A 177 -2.94 7.51 -8.33
N ALA A 178 -3.60 7.39 -9.48
CA ALA A 178 -4.19 8.52 -10.21
C ALA A 178 -5.13 9.38 -9.34
N MET A 179 -5.86 8.75 -8.42
CA MET A 179 -6.75 9.45 -7.47
C MET A 179 -6.00 10.44 -6.57
N LEU A 180 -4.85 10.05 -6.00
CA LEU A 180 -4.03 10.94 -5.19
C LEU A 180 -3.54 12.11 -6.03
N TRP A 181 -2.87 11.80 -7.14
CA TRP A 181 -2.13 12.79 -7.91
C TRP A 181 -3.07 13.79 -8.59
N GLY A 182 -4.19 13.30 -9.14
CA GLY A 182 -5.21 14.15 -9.74
C GLY A 182 -6.04 14.90 -8.70
N GLY A 183 -6.47 14.24 -7.63
CA GLY A 183 -7.25 14.86 -6.56
C GLY A 183 -6.49 15.97 -5.86
N ALA A 184 -5.21 15.73 -5.54
CA ALA A 184 -4.35 16.74 -4.94
C ALA A 184 -4.10 17.91 -5.90
N ALA A 185 -3.90 17.66 -7.20
CA ALA A 185 -3.75 18.73 -8.19
C ALA A 185 -5.03 19.57 -8.34
N TYR A 186 -6.21 18.95 -8.42
CA TYR A 186 -7.49 19.63 -8.52
C TYR A 186 -7.81 20.44 -7.26
N ASN A 187 -7.72 19.83 -6.08
CA ASN A 187 -8.04 20.47 -4.80
C ASN A 187 -7.14 21.66 -4.47
N ASN A 188 -5.92 21.70 -5.02
CA ASN A 188 -4.98 22.80 -4.86
C ASN A 188 -4.93 23.76 -6.08
N GLY A 189 -5.88 23.65 -7.01
CA GLY A 189 -5.99 24.57 -8.16
C GLY A 189 -4.83 24.48 -9.16
N ILE A 190 -4.06 23.39 -9.18
CA ILE A 190 -3.01 23.13 -10.17
C ILE A 190 -3.64 22.78 -11.51
N LEU A 191 -4.67 21.93 -11.49
CA LEU A 191 -5.44 21.54 -12.66
C LEU A 191 -6.91 21.94 -12.48
N PRO A 192 -7.55 22.58 -13.50
CA PRO A 192 -8.90 23.13 -13.36
C PRO A 192 -10.03 22.11 -13.60
N PHE A 193 -9.74 20.81 -13.62
CA PHE A 193 -10.71 19.76 -13.98
C PHE A 193 -10.65 18.58 -13.01
N LYS A 194 -11.81 17.92 -12.83
CA LYS A 194 -11.97 16.74 -11.96
C LYS A 194 -11.60 15.41 -12.62
N ASN A 195 -11.37 15.41 -13.94
CA ASN A 195 -10.88 14.22 -14.64
C ASN A 195 -9.38 14.08 -14.42
N TYR A 196 -9.01 13.23 -13.46
CA TYR A 196 -7.62 13.05 -13.04
C TYR A 196 -6.76 12.44 -14.15
N MET A 197 -5.87 13.24 -14.73
CA MET A 197 -5.04 12.84 -15.88
C MET A 197 -3.55 12.67 -15.54
N ILE A 198 -3.21 12.64 -14.25
CA ILE A 198 -1.84 12.46 -13.76
C ILE A 198 -1.76 11.17 -12.97
N GLY A 199 -0.71 10.39 -13.19
CA GLY A 199 -0.39 9.22 -12.38
C GLY A 199 1.05 8.76 -12.58
N GLU A 200 1.42 7.69 -11.90
CA GLU A 200 2.74 7.08 -12.03
C GLU A 200 2.75 5.93 -13.05
N SER A 201 3.77 5.92 -13.89
CA SER A 201 4.10 4.81 -14.77
C SER A 201 5.56 4.93 -15.19
N TYR A 202 6.24 3.80 -15.31
CA TYR A 202 7.67 3.77 -15.64
C TYR A 202 7.92 2.82 -16.80
N THR A 203 8.86 3.19 -17.66
CA THR A 203 9.45 2.29 -18.66
C THR A 203 10.33 1.24 -17.98
N ASP A 204 10.79 0.27 -18.76
CA ASP A 204 11.69 -0.80 -18.32
C ASP A 204 13.10 -0.31 -17.92
N ASP A 205 13.49 0.91 -18.32
CA ASP A 205 14.68 1.63 -17.88
C ASP A 205 14.38 2.70 -16.79
N GLY A 206 13.19 2.62 -16.17
CA GLY A 206 12.82 3.42 -15.00
C GLY A 206 12.48 4.88 -15.29
N GLN A 207 12.28 5.26 -16.55
CA GLN A 207 11.87 6.62 -16.92
C GLN A 207 10.36 6.80 -16.74
N PRO A 208 9.90 7.93 -16.17
CA PRO A 208 8.48 8.26 -16.15
C PRO A 208 7.91 8.29 -17.57
N SER A 209 6.72 7.70 -17.76
CA SER A 209 6.12 7.56 -19.09
C SER A 209 4.64 7.90 -19.11
N ILE A 210 4.14 8.28 -20.29
CA ILE A 210 2.70 8.41 -20.55
C ILE A 210 2.12 7.00 -20.63
N LEU A 211 1.11 6.74 -19.82
CA LEU A 211 0.40 5.47 -19.84
C LEU A 211 -0.86 5.61 -20.70
N TYR A 212 -0.96 4.80 -21.76
CA TYR A 212 -2.14 4.77 -22.62
C TYR A 212 -3.13 3.69 -22.18
N GLY A 213 -4.42 4.06 -22.21
CA GLY A 213 -5.52 3.11 -22.12
C GLY A 213 -5.62 2.27 -23.39
N PRO A 214 -6.42 1.18 -23.35
CA PRO A 214 -6.68 0.38 -24.53
C PRO A 214 -7.43 1.19 -25.59
N LYS A 215 -7.26 0.83 -26.87
CA LYS A 215 -7.96 1.49 -27.97
C LYS A 215 -9.46 1.18 -27.88
N VAL A 216 -10.26 2.21 -27.64
CA VAL A 216 -11.73 2.11 -27.63
C VAL A 216 -12.27 2.34 -29.05
N PRO A 217 -13.15 1.47 -29.58
CA PRO A 217 -13.86 1.69 -30.84
C PRO A 217 -14.63 3.02 -30.84
N ASP A 218 -14.72 3.69 -31.99
CA ASP A 218 -15.33 5.04 -32.07
C ASP A 218 -16.79 5.05 -31.60
N GLU A 219 -17.52 3.97 -31.89
CA GLU A 219 -18.91 3.75 -31.49
C GLU A 219 -19.11 3.55 -29.97
N LEU A 220 -18.06 3.23 -29.21
CA LEU A 220 -18.12 3.02 -27.75
C LEU A 220 -17.47 4.16 -26.95
N LYS A 221 -16.91 5.18 -27.59
CA LYS A 221 -16.17 6.25 -26.91
C LYS A 221 -17.03 7.00 -25.90
N ASP A 222 -18.21 7.46 -26.30
CA ASP A 222 -19.11 8.23 -25.44
C ASP A 222 -19.58 7.40 -24.24
N GLU A 223 -19.83 6.10 -24.42
CA GLU A 223 -20.21 5.19 -23.33
C GLU A 223 -19.05 5.00 -22.34
N MET A 224 -17.84 4.75 -22.84
CA MET A 224 -16.66 4.57 -21.98
C MET A 224 -16.30 5.87 -21.24
N GLU A 225 -16.41 7.03 -21.89
CA GLU A 225 -16.21 8.33 -21.25
C GLU A 225 -17.27 8.60 -20.18
N ALA A 226 -18.54 8.24 -20.43
CA ALA A 226 -19.59 8.34 -19.41
C ALA A 226 -19.36 7.43 -18.20
N LYS A 227 -18.64 6.31 -18.39
CA LYS A 227 -18.14 5.43 -17.31
C LYS A 227 -16.81 5.91 -16.71
N GLY A 228 -16.32 7.08 -17.14
CA GLY A 228 -15.10 7.75 -16.69
C GLY A 228 -13.80 7.00 -17.00
N VAL A 229 -13.81 6.19 -18.07
CA VAL A 229 -12.59 5.62 -18.63
C VAL A 229 -11.74 6.72 -19.27
N LEU A 230 -10.47 6.78 -18.88
CA LEU A 230 -9.51 7.76 -19.37
C LEU A 230 -8.67 7.19 -20.55
N PRO A 231 -8.37 8.01 -21.57
CA PRO A 231 -7.55 7.57 -22.70
C PRO A 231 -6.06 7.43 -22.35
N TYR A 232 -5.58 8.20 -21.38
CA TYR A 232 -4.18 8.21 -20.96
C TYR A 232 -4.00 8.84 -19.57
N LEU A 233 -2.85 8.58 -18.95
CA LEU A 233 -2.30 9.34 -17.81
C LEU A 233 -0.94 9.92 -18.19
N TYR A 234 -0.71 11.17 -17.83
CA TYR A 234 0.60 11.80 -17.91
C TYR A 234 1.41 11.50 -16.65
N PRO A 235 2.74 11.34 -16.79
CA PRO A 235 3.61 11.29 -15.63
C PRO A 235 3.56 12.62 -14.88
N LEU A 236 3.91 12.58 -13.59
CA LEU A 236 4.04 13.77 -12.76
C LEU A 236 5.02 14.78 -13.40
N PRO A 237 4.63 16.05 -13.57
CA PRO A 237 5.56 17.06 -14.04
C PRO A 237 6.63 17.34 -12.97
N THR A 238 7.83 17.70 -13.41
CA THR A 238 8.87 18.18 -12.50
C THR A 238 8.41 19.47 -11.82
N TRP A 239 8.50 19.54 -10.49
CA TRP A 239 7.91 20.63 -9.70
C TRP A 239 8.50 22.01 -10.05
N GLU A 240 9.72 22.03 -10.57
CA GLU A 240 10.45 23.20 -11.04
C GLU A 240 9.80 23.86 -12.26
N THR A 241 8.99 23.13 -13.01
CA THR A 241 8.40 23.56 -14.28
C THR A 241 6.96 24.05 -14.17
N VAL A 242 6.33 23.90 -13.00
CA VAL A 242 4.91 24.20 -12.82
C VAL A 242 4.72 25.48 -12.01
N HIS A 243 4.06 26.45 -12.63
CA HIS A 243 3.72 27.71 -11.98
C HIS A 243 2.71 27.52 -10.83
N PRO A 244 2.75 28.40 -9.80
CA PRO A 244 1.72 28.49 -8.77
C PRO A 244 0.29 28.49 -9.32
N GLY A 245 -0.49 27.45 -9.02
CA GLY A 245 -1.95 27.40 -9.26
C GLY A 245 -2.80 27.85 -8.07
N ASP A 246 -2.31 27.62 -6.85
CA ASP A 246 -2.97 28.03 -5.61
C ASP A 246 -2.81 29.54 -5.38
N VAL A 247 -3.93 30.27 -5.36
CA VAL A 247 -3.99 31.71 -5.09
C VAL A 247 -4.32 32.05 -3.64
N PHE A 248 -4.64 31.06 -2.82
CA PHE A 248 -5.13 31.21 -1.44
C PHE A 248 -4.04 31.05 -0.38
N ARG A 249 -2.95 30.31 -0.65
CA ARG A 249 -1.78 30.29 0.26
C ARG A 249 -1.00 31.61 0.35
N VAL A 250 -1.32 32.59 -0.48
CA VAL A 250 -0.83 33.98 -0.35
C VAL A 250 -1.27 34.63 0.97
N PHE A 251 -2.34 34.12 1.60
CA PHE A 251 -2.94 34.66 2.82
C PHE A 251 -2.43 34.03 4.13
N GLU A 252 -1.53 33.04 4.09
CA GLU A 252 -0.91 32.52 5.30
C GLU A 252 -0.22 33.67 6.06
N ARG A 253 -0.41 33.74 7.39
CA ARG A 253 0.33 34.68 8.24
C ARG A 253 1.79 34.26 8.27
N GLY A 254 2.56 34.73 7.28
CA GLY A 254 4.02 34.56 7.27
C GLY A 254 4.69 35.15 8.50
N GLY A 255 5.95 34.80 8.72
CA GLY A 255 6.72 35.21 9.89
C GLY A 255 7.11 36.70 9.90
N ARG A 256 8.16 37.03 10.67
CA ARG A 256 8.58 38.43 10.94
C ARG A 256 9.40 39.07 9.83
N ASN A 257 9.87 38.31 8.83
CA ASN A 257 10.85 38.77 7.84
C ASN A 257 10.25 39.15 6.48
N ILE A 258 9.02 39.68 6.45
CA ILE A 258 8.38 40.08 5.19
C ILE A 258 9.10 41.30 4.60
N SER A 259 10.14 41.05 3.81
CA SER A 259 10.71 42.04 2.90
C SER A 259 10.04 41.89 1.52
N ASN A 260 9.92 42.98 0.78
CA ASN A 260 9.28 43.04 -0.54
C ASN A 260 10.07 42.33 -1.67
N LEU A 261 11.07 41.50 -1.32
CA LEU A 261 12.01 40.89 -2.25
C LEU A 261 11.56 39.46 -2.63
N PHE A 262 11.99 39.03 -3.81
CA PHE A 262 11.81 37.66 -4.27
C PHE A 262 12.47 36.68 -3.27
N PRO A 263 11.87 35.50 -3.01
CA PRO A 263 12.49 34.53 -2.11
C PRO A 263 13.79 33.99 -2.70
N GLU A 264 14.91 34.23 -2.02
CA GLU A 264 16.20 33.59 -2.30
C GLU A 264 16.22 32.20 -1.65
N THR A 265 15.87 31.16 -2.42
CA THR A 265 15.96 29.77 -1.99
C THR A 265 17.35 29.21 -2.25
N GLY A 266 18.01 28.64 -1.23
CA GLY A 266 19.29 27.93 -1.38
C GLY A 266 20.56 28.75 -1.16
N LEU A 267 20.44 30.05 -0.82
CA LEU A 267 21.55 30.87 -0.36
C LEU A 267 21.37 31.18 1.13
N PRO A 268 22.08 30.51 2.05
CA PRO A 268 22.10 30.98 3.42
C PRO A 268 22.71 32.38 3.43
N ASN A 269 21.99 33.35 4.00
CA ASN A 269 22.58 34.58 4.53
C ASN A 269 23.91 34.22 5.20
N SER A 270 24.99 34.91 4.82
CA SER A 270 26.38 34.61 5.22
C SER A 270 26.62 34.54 6.74
N LEU A 271 25.68 35.02 7.56
CA LEU A 271 25.70 35.02 9.02
C LEU A 271 24.46 34.38 9.66
N GLY A 272 23.52 33.82 8.89
CA GLY A 272 22.29 33.19 9.39
C GLY A 272 21.34 34.13 10.14
N LEU A 273 21.53 35.45 10.04
CA LEU A 273 20.82 36.44 10.87
C LEU A 273 19.32 36.53 10.53
N LEU A 274 18.93 36.23 9.29
CA LEU A 274 17.52 36.19 8.85
C LEU A 274 16.82 34.91 9.34
N GLN A 275 17.50 33.76 9.34
CA GLN A 275 16.94 32.49 9.83
C GLN A 275 16.71 32.50 11.35
N ARG A 276 17.45 33.32 12.11
CA ARG A 276 17.26 33.47 13.57
C ARG A 276 15.98 34.22 13.97
N ILE A 277 15.32 34.88 13.00
CA ILE A 277 14.08 35.63 13.21
C ILE A 277 12.86 34.96 12.56
N GLU A 278 13.07 33.79 11.91
CA GLU A 278 11.99 32.92 11.43
C GLU A 278 11.21 32.34 12.63
N GLU A 279 9.88 32.54 12.62
CA GLU A 279 8.99 31.96 13.63
C GLU A 279 8.66 30.51 13.22
N PRO A 280 8.82 29.51 14.12
CA PRO A 280 8.43 28.13 13.85
C PRO A 280 6.95 28.04 13.42
N GLY A 281 6.69 27.33 12.31
CA GLY A 281 5.35 27.17 11.76
C GLY A 281 4.78 28.39 11.03
N ARG A 282 5.56 29.46 10.84
CA ARG A 282 5.17 30.64 10.05
C ARG A 282 6.24 30.96 9.01
N PRO A 283 6.14 30.40 7.80
CA PRO A 283 7.15 30.62 6.77
C PRO A 283 7.22 32.10 6.40
N ASP A 284 8.42 32.68 6.44
CA ASP A 284 8.67 34.04 5.99
C ASP A 284 8.58 34.18 4.47
N ILE A 285 8.95 33.11 3.76
CA ILE A 285 8.79 32.98 2.30
C ILE A 285 7.40 32.45 2.00
N ARG A 286 6.53 33.33 1.48
CA ARG A 286 5.21 32.95 0.94
C ARG A 286 5.32 32.59 -0.53
N GLN A 287 4.28 31.92 -1.05
CA GLN A 287 4.14 31.65 -2.48
C GLN A 287 4.16 32.95 -3.31
N SER A 288 3.67 34.05 -2.74
CA SER A 288 3.73 35.37 -3.37
C SER A 288 3.56 36.53 -2.39
N ASN A 289 4.14 37.69 -2.72
CA ASN A 289 3.94 38.97 -2.03
C ASN A 289 2.89 39.87 -2.70
N ARG A 290 2.51 39.64 -3.98
CA ARG A 290 1.62 40.54 -4.76
C ARG A 290 0.63 39.82 -5.71
N GLY A 291 0.35 38.53 -5.51
CA GLY A 291 -0.53 37.72 -6.37
C GLY A 291 0.21 36.70 -7.25
N PRO A 292 -0.50 35.90 -8.07
CA PRO A 292 0.08 34.75 -8.78
C PRO A 292 1.37 35.12 -9.55
N GLY A 293 2.47 34.44 -9.27
CA GLY A 293 3.73 34.57 -10.03
C GLY A 293 4.69 35.71 -9.67
N THR A 294 4.47 36.47 -8.58
CA THR A 294 5.36 37.60 -8.20
C THR A 294 6.41 37.28 -7.12
N GLY A 295 6.46 36.04 -6.62
CA GLY A 295 7.40 35.59 -5.58
C GLY A 295 8.00 34.22 -5.90
N ALA A 296 7.46 33.16 -5.30
CA ALA A 296 7.88 31.78 -5.60
C ALA A 296 7.48 31.40 -7.04
N ARG A 297 8.38 30.72 -7.75
CA ARG A 297 8.15 30.29 -9.15
C ARG A 297 7.54 28.90 -9.28
N ILE A 298 7.28 28.21 -8.16
CA ILE A 298 6.88 26.80 -8.11
C ILE A 298 5.53 26.63 -7.40
N SER A 299 4.78 25.60 -7.79
CA SER A 299 3.61 25.15 -7.04
C SER A 299 4.03 24.39 -5.78
N VAL A 300 3.84 25.00 -4.59
CA VAL A 300 4.18 24.38 -3.28
C VAL A 300 3.45 23.05 -3.06
N PRO A 301 2.16 22.91 -3.42
CA PRO A 301 1.50 21.62 -3.34
C PRO A 301 2.15 20.56 -4.23
N LEU A 302 2.65 20.91 -5.42
CA LEU A 302 3.34 19.95 -6.30
C LEU A 302 4.69 19.50 -5.73
N ILE A 303 5.51 20.41 -5.21
CA ILE A 303 6.77 20.00 -4.56
C ILE A 303 6.48 19.12 -3.34
N ASN A 304 5.45 19.44 -2.55
CA ASN A 304 5.02 18.57 -1.46
C ASN A 304 4.62 17.21 -2.00
N ILE A 305 3.70 17.13 -2.95
CA ILE A 305 3.27 15.88 -3.58
C ILE A 305 4.46 15.06 -4.14
N THR A 306 5.48 15.69 -4.72
CA THR A 306 6.70 15.00 -5.20
C THR A 306 7.68 14.57 -4.08
N LYS A 307 7.62 15.19 -2.89
CA LYS A 307 8.52 14.93 -1.75
C LYS A 307 7.87 14.08 -0.66
N THR A 308 6.63 14.38 -0.32
CA THR A 308 5.75 13.63 0.56
C THR A 308 5.16 12.49 -0.25
N ARG A 309 5.99 11.47 -0.43
CA ARG A 309 5.64 10.15 -0.92
C ARG A 309 4.83 9.38 0.14
N LEU A 310 3.81 10.03 0.70
CA LEU A 310 3.01 9.52 1.82
C LEU A 310 2.20 8.27 1.41
N ASN A 311 1.79 8.20 0.13
CA ASN A 311 1.07 7.09 -0.50
C ASN A 311 1.95 6.00 -1.08
N ASP A 312 3.24 6.31 -1.17
CA ASP A 312 4.20 5.43 -1.76
C ASP A 312 4.73 4.51 -0.68
N PRO A 313 5.15 3.30 -1.07
CA PRO A 313 5.41 2.91 -2.46
C PRO A 313 4.16 2.34 -3.21
N LEU A 314 3.85 2.77 -4.45
CA LEU A 314 2.85 2.09 -5.32
C LEU A 314 3.39 0.76 -5.87
N LEU A 315 2.61 0.03 -6.70
CA LEU A 315 3.05 -1.28 -7.25
C LEU A 315 4.35 -1.23 -8.06
N TRP A 316 4.80 -0.06 -8.50
CA TRP A 316 6.11 0.10 -9.16
C TRP A 316 7.31 -0.01 -8.22
N PHE A 317 7.08 -0.06 -6.90
CA PHE A 317 8.13 0.02 -5.90
C PHE A 317 7.90 -0.96 -4.74
N SER A 318 8.98 -1.47 -4.17
CA SER A 318 8.93 -2.32 -2.97
C SER A 318 8.51 -1.48 -1.77
N GLY A 319 7.94 -2.12 -0.74
CA GLY A 319 7.62 -1.44 0.54
C GLY A 319 8.87 -0.83 1.18
N THR A 320 8.69 0.05 2.16
CA THR A 320 9.83 0.61 2.91
C THR A 320 10.53 -0.46 3.74
N ASN A 321 9.83 -1.52 4.16
CA ASN A 321 10.39 -2.71 4.83
C ASN A 321 11.20 -2.40 6.09
N ASP A 322 11.00 -1.22 6.69
CA ASP A 322 11.79 -0.66 7.80
C ASP A 322 11.01 -0.56 9.11
N GLN A 323 9.81 -1.15 9.15
CA GLN A 323 8.93 -1.19 10.30
C GLN A 323 8.40 -2.62 10.54
N PRO A 324 8.16 -3.01 11.80
CA PRO A 324 7.43 -4.24 12.08
C PRO A 324 6.03 -4.16 11.46
N GLY A 325 5.65 -5.21 10.74
CA GLY A 325 4.36 -5.28 10.06
C GLY A 325 4.23 -4.55 8.73
N ASP A 326 5.34 -4.06 8.14
CA ASP A 326 5.35 -3.25 6.93
C ASP A 326 6.26 -3.84 5.83
N TYR A 327 6.12 -5.14 5.54
CA TYR A 327 6.98 -5.85 4.60
C TYR A 327 6.26 -6.27 3.32
N ARG A 328 6.78 -5.86 2.15
CA ARG A 328 6.36 -6.35 0.83
C ARG A 328 7.39 -6.05 -0.27
N ASN A 329 7.18 -6.67 -1.43
CA ASN A 329 7.90 -6.32 -2.66
C ASN A 329 7.04 -5.47 -3.62
N SER A 330 7.58 -5.16 -4.80
CA SER A 330 6.89 -4.49 -5.91
C SER A 330 6.11 -5.47 -6.79
N GLY A 331 5.31 -4.93 -7.70
CA GLY A 331 4.58 -5.67 -8.72
C GLY A 331 3.60 -6.68 -8.14
N CYS A 332 3.42 -7.83 -8.80
CA CYS A 332 2.44 -8.82 -8.34
C CYS A 332 2.83 -9.43 -6.97
N ALA A 333 4.14 -9.50 -6.66
CA ALA A 333 4.63 -10.00 -5.37
C ALA A 333 4.24 -9.12 -4.18
N SER A 334 3.80 -7.87 -4.38
CA SER A 334 3.29 -7.02 -3.30
C SER A 334 2.13 -7.67 -2.55
N CYS A 335 1.30 -8.42 -3.27
CA CYS A 335 0.10 -9.08 -2.73
C CYS A 335 0.21 -10.60 -2.77
N HIS A 336 0.78 -11.17 -3.84
CA HIS A 336 0.78 -12.62 -4.05
C HIS A 336 1.89 -13.38 -3.33
N VAL A 337 2.86 -12.68 -2.74
CA VAL A 337 3.91 -13.29 -1.89
C VAL A 337 3.74 -12.72 -0.48
N VAL A 338 3.36 -13.60 0.46
CA VAL A 338 2.95 -13.18 1.81
C VAL A 338 4.17 -13.02 2.72
N TYR A 339 4.16 -11.95 3.50
CA TYR A 339 5.12 -11.67 4.56
C TYR A 339 4.45 -11.83 5.93
N ALA A 340 5.26 -12.10 6.96
CA ALA A 340 4.82 -12.01 8.35
C ALA A 340 4.63 -10.53 8.71
N ASN A 341 3.38 -10.05 8.72
CA ASN A 341 3.08 -8.63 8.92
C ASN A 341 2.14 -8.29 10.10
N ASP A 342 1.46 -9.27 10.71
CA ASP A 342 0.55 -9.00 11.83
C ASP A 342 0.22 -10.31 12.57
N ARG A 343 0.24 -10.26 13.91
CA ARG A 343 0.00 -11.39 14.84
C ARG A 343 -1.47 -11.67 15.15
N ASP A 344 -2.40 -10.79 14.80
CA ASP A 344 -3.84 -10.96 15.00
C ASP A 344 -4.43 -11.87 13.90
N PRO A 345 -5.02 -13.02 14.27
CA PRO A 345 -5.70 -13.89 13.32
C PRO A 345 -6.84 -13.21 12.56
N ARG A 346 -7.44 -12.14 13.09
CA ARG A 346 -8.49 -11.37 12.40
C ARG A 346 -7.94 -10.60 11.20
N HIS A 347 -6.65 -10.26 11.21
CA HIS A 347 -5.99 -9.51 10.13
C HIS A 347 -5.22 -10.43 9.19
N SER A 348 -4.56 -11.45 9.76
CA SER A 348 -3.63 -12.34 9.06
C SER A 348 -4.14 -13.76 8.79
N GLY A 349 -5.30 -14.14 9.35
CA GLY A 349 -5.85 -15.49 9.21
C GLY A 349 -4.83 -16.56 9.65
N PRO A 350 -4.59 -17.62 8.87
CA PRO A 350 -3.62 -18.66 9.23
C PRO A 350 -2.16 -18.17 9.24
N TYR A 351 -1.84 -17.01 8.66
CA TYR A 351 -0.48 -16.48 8.63
C TYR A 351 -0.08 -15.80 9.94
N ALA A 352 -1.03 -15.48 10.83
CA ALA A 352 -0.79 -14.81 12.10
C ALA A 352 0.24 -15.51 13.00
N GLN A 353 0.32 -16.84 12.90
CA GLN A 353 1.25 -17.67 13.67
C GLN A 353 2.74 -17.37 13.37
N TYR A 354 3.04 -16.70 12.25
CA TYR A 354 4.41 -16.39 11.83
C TYR A 354 4.91 -15.01 12.28
N GLY A 355 4.08 -14.24 13.01
CA GLY A 355 4.50 -12.96 13.56
C GLY A 355 4.33 -11.77 12.60
N HIS A 356 5.11 -10.71 12.84
CA HIS A 356 5.09 -9.47 12.06
C HIS A 356 6.49 -8.93 11.70
N GLU A 357 7.51 -9.79 11.78
CA GLU A 357 8.91 -9.37 11.64
C GLU A 357 9.47 -9.56 10.22
N GLY A 358 8.66 -9.97 9.24
CA GLY A 358 9.15 -10.28 7.90
C GLY A 358 10.27 -11.32 7.89
N LYS A 359 10.23 -12.30 8.81
CA LYS A 359 11.17 -13.42 8.87
C LYS A 359 10.65 -14.57 8.00
N SER A 360 11.57 -15.24 7.31
CA SER A 360 11.22 -16.34 6.41
C SER A 360 11.00 -17.65 7.17
N ILE A 361 10.16 -18.51 6.58
CA ILE A 361 10.04 -19.93 6.91
C ILE A 361 10.43 -20.82 5.72
N SER A 362 11.11 -20.23 4.73
CA SER A 362 11.57 -20.94 3.53
C SER A 362 12.46 -22.12 3.87
N VAL A 363 12.32 -23.18 3.07
CA VAL A 363 13.19 -24.36 3.14
C VAL A 363 14.52 -24.19 2.40
N ASP A 364 14.71 -23.06 1.70
CA ASP A 364 15.96 -22.74 1.01
C ASP A 364 17.08 -22.39 2.01
N PRO A 365 18.17 -23.17 2.09
CA PRO A 365 19.27 -22.96 3.04
C PRO A 365 20.07 -21.67 2.79
N THR A 366 19.87 -21.01 1.64
CA THR A 366 20.51 -19.72 1.33
C THR A 366 19.71 -18.54 1.87
N ILE A 367 18.49 -18.77 2.38
CA ILE A 367 17.61 -17.75 2.93
C ILE A 367 17.59 -17.87 4.47
N PRO A 368 18.15 -16.89 5.20
CA PRO A 368 18.10 -16.89 6.65
C PRO A 368 16.68 -16.71 7.19
N ASN A 369 16.31 -17.54 8.15
CA ASN A 369 15.04 -17.53 8.86
C ASN A 369 15.09 -16.76 10.19
N ASP A 370 16.26 -16.24 10.57
CA ASP A 370 16.47 -15.37 11.74
C ASP A 370 16.56 -13.87 11.37
N ARG A 371 16.44 -13.52 10.09
CA ARG A 371 16.58 -12.16 9.57
C ARG A 371 15.28 -11.64 8.96
N THR A 372 14.97 -10.37 9.24
CA THR A 372 13.84 -9.63 8.66
C THR A 372 14.04 -9.34 7.16
N GLY A 373 13.01 -8.80 6.49
CA GLY A 373 13.09 -8.40 5.09
C GLY A 373 12.92 -9.54 4.08
N HIS A 374 12.35 -10.68 4.49
CA HIS A 374 12.09 -11.84 3.64
C HIS A 374 10.60 -12.22 3.62
N PRO A 375 10.08 -12.70 2.48
CA PRO A 375 8.75 -13.30 2.46
C PRO A 375 8.74 -14.59 3.29
N LEU A 376 7.55 -15.02 3.69
CA LEU A 376 7.38 -16.29 4.40
C LEU A 376 7.96 -17.44 3.59
N GLN A 377 7.61 -17.52 2.29
CA GLN A 377 7.96 -18.63 1.42
C GLN A 377 8.10 -18.16 -0.03
N HIS A 378 8.83 -18.93 -0.83
CA HIS A 378 8.89 -18.82 -2.27
C HIS A 378 7.67 -19.51 -2.92
N VAL A 379 6.49 -18.88 -2.82
CA VAL A 379 5.24 -19.34 -3.45
C VAL A 379 4.29 -18.16 -3.74
N PHE A 380 3.57 -18.23 -4.87
CA PHE A 380 2.45 -17.33 -5.14
C PHE A 380 1.15 -17.90 -4.57
N THR A 381 0.36 -17.04 -3.94
CA THR A 381 -0.93 -17.41 -3.36
C THR A 381 -2.07 -16.50 -3.79
N ARG A 382 -3.29 -17.04 -3.78
CA ARG A 382 -4.55 -16.28 -3.86
C ARG A 382 -5.23 -16.14 -2.48
N ALA A 383 -4.69 -16.82 -1.46
CA ALA A 383 -5.09 -16.68 -0.06
C ALA A 383 -4.30 -15.53 0.56
N ILE A 384 -4.71 -14.29 0.27
CA ILE A 384 -3.96 -13.08 0.64
C ILE A 384 -4.64 -12.47 1.88
N PRO A 385 -3.95 -12.38 3.03
CA PRO A 385 -4.56 -11.83 4.24
C PRO A 385 -4.76 -10.33 4.14
N THR A 386 -5.71 -9.81 4.93
CA THR A 386 -5.96 -8.37 5.05
C THR A 386 -4.70 -7.60 5.45
N SER A 387 -3.84 -8.19 6.27
CA SER A 387 -2.54 -7.59 6.65
C SER A 387 -1.65 -7.25 5.46
N GLN A 388 -1.70 -7.98 4.33
CA GLN A 388 -0.97 -7.60 3.11
C GLN A 388 -1.55 -6.34 2.45
N CYS A 389 -2.87 -6.16 2.49
CA CYS A 389 -3.53 -4.95 1.98
C CYS A 389 -3.22 -3.74 2.87
N MET A 390 -3.17 -3.97 4.20
CA MET A 390 -2.93 -2.90 5.18
C MET A 390 -1.60 -2.18 4.97
N ILE A 391 -0.59 -2.81 4.36
CA ILE A 391 0.71 -2.23 4.01
C ILE A 391 0.59 -1.01 3.07
N CYS A 392 -0.49 -0.93 2.28
CA CYS A 392 -0.73 0.23 1.40
C CYS A 392 -1.95 1.06 1.85
N HIS A 393 -2.94 0.42 2.48
CA HIS A 393 -4.25 1.00 2.77
C HIS A 393 -4.41 1.57 4.19
N MET A 394 -3.32 2.08 4.79
CA MET A 394 -3.29 2.54 6.18
C MET A 394 -3.46 4.05 6.39
N HIS A 395 -3.60 4.86 5.33
CA HIS A 395 -3.74 6.32 5.44
C HIS A 395 -4.63 6.92 4.33
N GLN A 396 -5.09 8.15 4.54
CA GLN A 396 -5.86 8.95 3.58
C GLN A 396 -4.86 9.56 2.59
N PRO A 397 -4.80 9.12 1.31
CA PRO A 397 -5.88 8.91 0.36
C PRO A 397 -5.92 7.52 -0.33
N ASN A 398 -5.21 6.51 0.21
CA ASN A 398 -5.27 5.12 -0.26
C ASN A 398 -6.48 4.36 0.34
N MET A 399 -7.64 5.01 0.47
CA MET A 399 -8.88 4.39 0.97
C MET A 399 -8.87 3.87 2.44
N PHE A 400 -8.07 4.44 3.35
CA PHE A 400 -8.00 4.18 4.81
C PHE A 400 -8.83 2.97 5.32
N MET A 401 -8.31 1.77 5.06
CA MET A 401 -9.01 0.50 5.30
C MET A 401 -9.04 0.10 6.76
N ASN A 402 -8.34 0.80 7.66
CA ASN A 402 -8.41 0.54 9.10
C ASN A 402 -9.86 0.58 9.62
N THR A 403 -10.75 1.32 8.96
CA THR A 403 -12.18 1.36 9.29
C THR A 403 -12.87 0.00 9.16
N TYR A 404 -12.46 -0.83 8.19
CA TYR A 404 -12.88 -2.23 8.07
C TYR A 404 -12.48 -3.04 9.31
N LEU A 405 -11.26 -2.85 9.81
CA LEU A 405 -10.74 -3.50 11.01
C LEU A 405 -11.22 -2.85 12.31
N GLY A 406 -11.89 -1.69 12.25
CA GLY A 406 -12.30 -0.95 13.44
C GLY A 406 -11.17 -0.21 14.15
N TYR A 407 -10.15 0.24 13.41
CA TYR A 407 -9.01 1.00 13.94
C TYR A 407 -8.92 2.40 13.33
N THR A 408 -8.36 3.35 14.07
CA THR A 408 -7.97 4.69 13.58
C THR A 408 -6.57 5.05 14.05
N MET A 409 -5.95 6.10 13.49
CA MET A 409 -4.69 6.64 14.00
C MET A 409 -4.82 7.03 15.49
N TRP A 410 -3.82 6.67 16.30
CA TRP A 410 -3.81 7.01 17.71
C TRP A 410 -3.80 8.53 17.93
N ASP A 411 -4.46 9.00 18.98
CA ASP A 411 -4.69 10.41 19.26
C ASP A 411 -3.56 11.09 20.05
N TYR A 412 -2.50 10.35 20.39
CA TYR A 412 -1.36 10.77 21.22
C TYR A 412 -1.66 11.02 22.69
N GLU A 413 -2.91 10.82 23.11
CA GLU A 413 -3.41 11.20 24.44
C GLU A 413 -3.87 9.99 25.24
N SER A 414 -4.65 9.10 24.63
CA SER A 414 -5.19 7.93 25.32
C SER A 414 -4.05 7.00 25.75
N ASP A 415 -3.98 6.68 27.05
CA ASP A 415 -2.87 5.92 27.67
C ASP A 415 -1.45 6.49 27.41
N ALA A 416 -1.35 7.81 27.23
CA ALA A 416 -0.09 8.52 27.01
C ALA A 416 1.09 8.09 27.91
N PRO A 417 0.95 7.82 29.22
CA PRO A 417 2.06 7.40 30.08
C PRO A 417 2.81 6.14 29.59
N HIS A 418 2.11 5.22 28.91
CA HIS A 418 2.73 4.01 28.37
C HIS A 418 3.53 4.27 27.09
N MET A 419 3.15 5.29 26.32
CA MET A 419 3.72 5.61 25.00
C MET A 419 4.78 6.73 25.02
N TRP A 420 4.73 7.61 26.03
CA TRP A 420 5.68 8.70 26.20
C TRP A 420 6.72 8.38 27.29
N PRO A 421 7.96 8.86 27.15
CA PRO A 421 8.94 8.84 28.23
C PRO A 421 8.45 9.66 29.44
N GLU A 422 8.84 9.27 30.66
CA GLU A 422 8.46 10.00 31.89
C GLU A 422 9.00 11.44 31.91
N GLU A 423 10.18 11.65 31.33
CA GLU A 423 10.80 12.96 31.16
C GLU A 423 10.79 13.40 29.69
N GLN A 424 10.46 14.68 29.47
CA GLN A 424 10.46 15.26 28.12
C GLN A 424 11.85 15.13 27.48
N GLN A 425 11.90 14.47 26.33
CA GLN A 425 13.10 14.35 25.53
C GLN A 425 13.26 15.55 24.58
N TYR A 426 14.51 15.93 24.33
CA TYR A 426 14.94 16.98 23.40
C TYR A 426 15.94 16.38 22.40
N PRO A 427 15.47 15.59 21.42
CA PRO A 427 16.36 14.95 20.46
C PRO A 427 17.12 15.99 19.64
N SER A 428 18.39 15.70 19.35
CA SER A 428 19.20 16.45 18.40
C SER A 428 18.66 16.33 16.97
N ASP A 429 19.08 17.23 16.08
CA ASP A 429 18.68 17.18 14.66
C ASP A 429 19.03 15.85 13.99
N ALA A 430 20.15 15.23 14.40
CA ALA A 430 20.56 13.93 13.88
C ALA A 430 19.65 12.79 14.35
N GLU A 431 19.22 12.82 15.62
CA GLU A 431 18.27 11.85 16.17
C GLU A 431 16.88 12.03 15.56
N MET A 432 16.40 13.27 15.46
CA MET A 432 15.16 13.58 14.77
C MET A 432 15.20 13.10 13.32
N ARG A 433 16.27 13.37 12.59
CA ARG A 433 16.43 12.90 11.21
C ARG A 433 16.41 11.38 11.13
N LYS A 434 17.13 10.68 12.00
CA LYS A 434 17.18 9.22 12.03
C LYS A 434 15.79 8.60 12.22
N THR A 435 14.98 9.16 13.13
CA THR A 435 13.61 8.69 13.36
C THR A 435 12.67 9.07 12.20
N LEU A 436 12.73 10.32 11.74
CA LEU A 436 11.86 10.84 10.68
C LEU A 436 12.13 10.20 9.31
N ASP A 437 13.33 9.64 9.10
CA ASP A 437 13.67 8.90 7.88
C ASP A 437 12.98 7.53 7.76
N ARG A 438 12.41 7.02 8.85
CA ARG A 438 11.59 5.78 8.83
C ARG A 438 10.13 6.04 9.20
N ASN A 439 9.87 6.99 10.09
CA ASN A 439 8.53 7.36 10.53
C ASN A 439 8.30 8.87 10.33
N PRO A 440 7.53 9.29 9.32
CA PRO A 440 7.34 10.70 8.97
C PRO A 440 6.50 11.49 10.00
N GLU A 441 6.02 10.84 11.05
CA GLU A 441 5.23 11.42 12.11
C GLU A 441 6.03 12.37 13.00
N GLY A 442 5.61 13.64 13.09
CA GLY A 442 6.33 14.67 13.86
C GLY A 442 6.46 14.40 15.37
N ALA A 443 5.58 13.58 15.94
CA ALA A 443 5.63 13.18 17.35
C ALA A 443 6.64 12.04 17.61
N ALA A 444 6.95 11.22 16.60
CA ALA A 444 7.76 10.02 16.75
C ALA A 444 9.13 10.26 17.39
N PRO A 445 9.92 11.31 17.06
CA PRO A 445 11.22 11.55 17.68
C PRO A 445 11.21 11.75 19.20
N ARG A 446 10.03 12.02 19.78
CA ARG A 446 9.86 12.31 21.21
C ARG A 446 9.13 11.19 21.96
N GLY A 447 8.53 10.26 21.24
CA GLY A 447 7.78 9.13 21.77
C GLY A 447 8.67 7.90 21.98
N LYS A 448 8.21 6.94 22.80
CA LYS A 448 8.92 5.67 22.98
C LYS A 448 9.02 4.86 21.67
N TRP A 449 8.09 5.07 20.73
CA TRP A 449 8.09 4.44 19.41
C TRP A 449 9.13 5.03 18.43
N ALA A 450 9.97 5.96 18.87
CA ALA A 450 11.26 6.24 18.24
C ALA A 450 12.18 4.99 18.25
N ASP A 451 11.99 4.08 19.20
CA ASP A 451 12.63 2.77 19.25
C ASP A 451 11.79 1.72 18.52
N LEU A 452 12.43 0.96 17.62
CA LEU A 452 11.79 -0.12 16.87
C LEU A 452 11.42 -1.29 17.78
N GLU A 453 12.21 -1.59 18.82
CA GLU A 453 11.87 -2.67 19.76
C GLU A 453 10.65 -2.30 20.61
N PHE A 454 10.48 -1.02 20.95
CA PHE A 454 9.23 -0.56 21.56
C PHE A 454 8.07 -0.67 20.58
N LEU A 455 8.22 -0.10 19.37
CA LEU A 455 7.18 -0.09 18.34
C LEU A 455 6.67 -1.50 18.05
N LYS A 456 7.58 -2.47 17.88
CA LYS A 456 7.28 -3.89 17.69
C LYS A 456 6.37 -4.49 18.76
N ASN A 457 6.42 -4.00 19.99
CA ASN A 457 5.70 -4.59 21.12
C ASN A 457 4.54 -3.71 21.62
N VAL A 458 4.11 -2.68 20.87
CA VAL A 458 3.05 -1.75 21.31
C VAL A 458 1.73 -2.47 21.59
N SER A 459 1.34 -3.43 20.76
CA SER A 459 0.10 -4.21 20.96
C SER A 459 0.14 -5.09 22.22
N GLU A 460 1.32 -5.43 22.72
CA GLU A 460 1.50 -6.23 23.94
C GLU A 460 1.19 -5.41 25.21
N LEU A 461 1.14 -4.08 25.10
CA LEU A 461 0.72 -3.19 26.18
C LEU A 461 -0.77 -3.31 26.48
N ASN A 462 -1.59 -3.77 25.51
CA ASN A 462 -3.05 -3.78 25.58
C ASN A 462 -3.67 -4.31 26.89
N PRO A 463 -3.15 -5.37 27.54
CA PRO A 463 -3.66 -5.82 28.84
C PRO A 463 -3.49 -4.82 29.99
N GLU A 464 -2.59 -3.85 29.86
CA GLU A 464 -2.26 -2.83 30.88
C GLU A 464 -2.94 -1.47 30.62
N LEU A 465 -3.50 -1.26 29.41
CA LEU A 465 -4.09 0.00 28.99
C LEU A 465 -5.52 0.19 29.51
N THR A 466 -5.85 1.41 29.91
CA THR A 466 -7.16 1.74 30.47
C THR A 466 -8.13 2.32 29.45
N ASP A 467 -7.67 3.05 28.44
CA ASP A 467 -8.54 3.87 27.57
C ASP A 467 -8.48 3.46 26.10
N THR A 468 -7.42 2.76 25.69
CA THR A 468 -7.18 2.35 24.31
C THR A 468 -6.76 0.90 24.17
N GLN A 469 -6.81 0.40 22.93
CA GLN A 469 -6.23 -0.88 22.51
C GLN A 469 -5.53 -0.66 21.17
N PHE A 470 -4.25 -0.97 21.06
CA PHE A 470 -3.44 -0.80 19.86
C PHE A 470 -3.53 -1.98 18.90
N ALA A 471 -3.42 -1.70 17.60
CA ALA A 471 -3.20 -2.69 16.56
C ALA A 471 -1.76 -3.22 16.62
N ASP A 472 -1.53 -4.37 15.97
CA ASP A 472 -0.22 -5.01 15.87
C ASP A 472 0.61 -4.55 14.66
N TYR A 473 -0.05 -4.10 13.59
CA TYR A 473 0.63 -3.54 12.41
C TYR A 473 1.03 -2.07 12.62
N HIS A 474 2.21 -1.71 12.09
CA HIS A 474 2.80 -0.37 12.26
C HIS A 474 3.30 0.21 10.94
N GLY A 475 2.47 0.21 9.91
CA GLY A 475 2.91 0.77 8.65
C GLY A 475 3.25 2.25 8.74
N HIS A 476 4.34 2.66 8.06
CA HIS A 476 5.04 3.94 8.26
C HIS A 476 5.51 4.23 9.70
N GLY A 477 5.48 3.24 10.59
CA GLY A 477 5.81 3.36 12.00
C GLY A 477 4.71 3.99 12.86
N TRP A 478 3.50 4.16 12.31
CA TRP A 478 2.38 4.77 13.02
C TRP A 478 1.72 3.80 13.99
N ASN A 479 1.05 4.36 15.00
CA ASN A 479 0.28 3.60 15.97
C ASN A 479 -1.22 3.78 15.69
N PHE A 480 -1.96 2.67 15.68
CA PHE A 480 -3.39 2.65 15.44
C PHE A 480 -4.14 2.11 16.65
N ARG A 481 -5.27 2.73 17.00
CA ARG A 481 -6.12 2.33 18.11
C ARG A 481 -7.48 1.81 17.68
N ALA A 482 -8.01 0.85 18.41
CA ALA A 482 -9.34 0.30 18.21
C ALA A 482 -10.42 1.34 18.56
N ILE A 483 -11.50 1.33 17.79
CA ILE A 483 -12.68 2.16 18.02
C ILE A 483 -13.77 1.33 18.65
N PHE A 484 -14.21 1.72 19.84
CA PHE A 484 -15.31 1.06 20.55
C PHE A 484 -16.58 1.88 20.51
N LYS A 485 -17.73 1.19 20.51
CA LYS A 485 -19.06 1.79 20.56
C LYS A 485 -19.22 2.60 21.83
N ARG A 486 -19.67 3.85 21.69
CA ARG A 486 -19.92 4.75 22.82
C ARG A 486 -21.27 5.44 22.71
N ASP A 487 -21.84 5.82 23.85
CA ASP A 487 -23.00 6.72 23.89
C ASP A 487 -22.60 8.18 23.62
N ARG A 488 -23.57 9.10 23.60
CA ARG A 488 -23.32 10.54 23.37
C ARG A 488 -22.52 11.22 24.48
N LYS A 489 -22.32 10.57 25.62
CA LYS A 489 -21.50 11.05 26.74
C LYS A 489 -20.11 10.42 26.75
N GLY A 490 -19.82 9.51 25.82
CA GLY A 490 -18.53 8.83 25.72
C GLY A 490 -18.45 7.51 26.51
N ASN A 491 -19.53 7.02 27.12
CA ASN A 491 -19.48 5.75 27.85
C ASN A 491 -19.46 4.56 26.89
N LEU A 492 -18.63 3.54 27.17
CA LEU A 492 -18.58 2.30 26.40
C LEU A 492 -19.93 1.58 26.40
N LEU A 493 -20.29 0.98 25.27
CA LEU A 493 -21.54 0.24 25.10
C LEU A 493 -21.31 -1.21 24.67
N ASP A 494 -22.08 -2.12 25.27
CA ASP A 494 -22.16 -3.51 24.85
C ASP A 494 -23.06 -3.70 23.61
N ALA A 495 -23.18 -4.95 23.14
CA ALA A 495 -24.01 -5.30 21.99
C ALA A 495 -25.50 -4.98 22.21
N GLY A 496 -25.98 -5.03 23.45
CA GLY A 496 -27.34 -4.66 23.84
C GLY A 496 -27.55 -3.16 23.99
N GLY A 497 -26.51 -2.34 23.81
CA GLY A 497 -26.56 -0.89 23.99
C GLY A 497 -26.58 -0.46 25.45
N LYS A 498 -26.21 -1.35 26.39
CA LYS A 498 -26.05 -1.01 27.81
C LYS A 498 -24.65 -0.50 28.05
N GLN A 499 -24.53 0.40 29.03
CA GLN A 499 -23.25 0.92 29.46
C GLN A 499 -22.38 -0.19 30.06
N VAL A 500 -21.13 -0.28 29.58
CA VAL A 500 -20.06 -1.06 30.21
C VAL A 500 -19.37 -0.15 31.23
N ALA A 501 -19.14 -0.66 32.44
CA ALA A 501 -18.50 0.11 33.50
C ALA A 501 -17.04 0.41 33.13
N ASP A 502 -16.56 1.61 33.46
CA ASP A 502 -15.23 2.06 33.06
C ASP A 502 -14.10 1.44 33.90
N ASP A 503 -14.40 1.03 35.12
CA ASP A 503 -13.53 0.31 36.04
C ASP A 503 -13.55 -1.22 35.86
N ASP A 504 -14.31 -1.71 34.87
CA ASP A 504 -14.37 -3.13 34.54
C ASP A 504 -13.07 -3.56 33.82
N PRO A 505 -12.27 -4.47 34.39
CA PRO A 505 -11.01 -4.89 33.78
C PRO A 505 -11.20 -5.60 32.42
N GLU A 506 -12.43 -6.06 32.14
CA GLU A 506 -12.78 -6.75 30.90
C GLU A 506 -13.60 -5.85 29.97
N LYS A 507 -13.61 -4.53 30.19
CA LYS A 507 -14.48 -3.59 29.46
C LYS A 507 -14.33 -3.65 27.94
N PHE A 508 -13.10 -3.79 27.43
CA PHE A 508 -12.86 -3.89 25.99
C PHE A 508 -13.35 -5.22 25.38
N LYS A 509 -13.43 -6.29 26.16
CA LYS A 509 -14.03 -7.56 25.70
C LYS A 509 -15.56 -7.51 25.72
N LYS A 510 -16.14 -6.66 26.58
CA LYS A 510 -17.60 -6.47 26.71
C LYS A 510 -18.15 -5.40 25.76
N ALA A 511 -17.37 -4.36 25.51
CA ALA A 511 -17.71 -3.28 24.60
C ALA A 511 -17.64 -3.75 23.14
N VAL A 512 -18.46 -3.17 22.28
CA VAL A 512 -18.45 -3.49 20.85
C VAL A 512 -17.27 -2.79 20.19
N HIS A 513 -16.28 -3.56 19.72
CA HIS A 513 -15.28 -3.06 18.77
C HIS A 513 -15.96 -2.82 17.43
N MET A 514 -15.86 -1.59 16.90
CA MET A 514 -16.61 -1.12 15.74
C MET A 514 -16.01 -1.58 14.41
N SER A 515 -15.48 -2.80 14.35
CA SER A 515 -15.01 -3.41 13.10
C SER A 515 -16.20 -3.74 12.18
N SER A 516 -15.91 -4.07 10.92
CA SER A 516 -16.91 -4.62 10.00
C SER A 516 -17.35 -6.00 10.47
N ILE A 517 -18.65 -6.27 10.42
CA ILE A 517 -19.20 -7.62 10.69
C ILE A 517 -18.54 -8.70 9.82
N HIS A 518 -18.07 -8.33 8.62
CA HIS A 518 -17.35 -9.24 7.73
C HIS A 518 -16.02 -9.70 8.35
N VAL A 519 -15.28 -8.82 9.04
CA VAL A 519 -14.09 -9.21 9.82
C VAL A 519 -14.47 -10.12 10.97
N ASP A 520 -15.54 -9.79 11.69
CA ASP A 520 -15.99 -10.56 12.87
C ASP A 520 -16.38 -12.00 12.51
N VAL A 521 -16.86 -12.25 11.30
CA VAL A 521 -17.15 -13.61 10.79
C VAL A 521 -15.95 -14.27 10.08
N GLY A 522 -14.80 -13.60 10.03
CA GLY A 522 -13.54 -14.14 9.49
C GLY A 522 -13.28 -13.87 8.01
N MET A 523 -13.97 -12.91 7.38
CA MET A 523 -13.69 -12.51 5.99
C MET A 523 -12.46 -11.58 5.91
N HIS A 524 -11.66 -11.81 4.87
CA HIS A 524 -10.56 -10.94 4.48
C HIS A 524 -10.90 -10.11 3.26
N CYS A 525 -10.09 -9.10 2.94
CA CYS A 525 -10.35 -8.21 1.80
C CYS A 525 -10.55 -8.97 0.48
N VAL A 526 -9.77 -10.04 0.25
CA VAL A 526 -9.91 -10.90 -0.94
C VAL A 526 -11.18 -11.72 -0.99
N ASP A 527 -11.96 -11.78 0.11
CA ASP A 527 -13.29 -12.40 0.16
C ASP A 527 -14.38 -11.49 -0.46
N CYS A 528 -14.11 -10.20 -0.66
CA CYS A 528 -15.03 -9.28 -1.36
C CYS A 528 -14.40 -8.57 -2.56
N HIS A 529 -13.09 -8.33 -2.56
CA HIS A 529 -12.36 -7.72 -3.68
C HIS A 529 -11.79 -8.79 -4.62
N PHE A 530 -12.32 -8.86 -5.83
CA PHE A 530 -11.94 -9.89 -6.80
C PHE A 530 -10.83 -9.44 -7.74
N SER A 531 -10.57 -10.23 -8.79
CA SER A 531 -9.47 -9.97 -9.72
C SER A 531 -9.51 -8.57 -10.32
N GLN A 532 -10.69 -8.03 -10.65
CA GLN A 532 -10.78 -6.70 -11.24
C GLN A 532 -10.51 -5.60 -10.22
N ASP A 533 -11.09 -5.65 -9.02
CA ASP A 533 -10.84 -4.60 -8.02
C ASP A 533 -9.36 -4.49 -7.66
N ASN A 534 -8.64 -5.63 -7.70
CA ASN A 534 -7.22 -5.67 -7.40
C ASN A 534 -6.34 -5.30 -8.61
N HIS A 535 -6.58 -5.91 -9.76
CA HIS A 535 -5.73 -5.74 -10.96
C HIS A 535 -6.24 -4.65 -11.92
N GLY A 536 -7.43 -4.08 -11.73
CA GLY A 536 -8.10 -3.26 -12.73
C GLY A 536 -8.79 -4.09 -13.83
N ASN A 537 -9.60 -3.43 -14.65
CA ASN A 537 -10.33 -4.04 -15.78
C ASN A 537 -9.60 -3.85 -17.13
N GLY A 538 -8.33 -3.42 -17.12
CA GLY A 538 -7.59 -3.10 -18.34
C GLY A 538 -7.77 -1.66 -18.82
N HIS A 539 -8.78 -0.93 -18.33
CA HIS A 539 -8.93 0.50 -18.58
C HIS A 539 -8.29 1.34 -17.48
N ILE A 540 -8.09 2.62 -17.78
CA ILE A 540 -7.58 3.60 -16.83
C ILE A 540 -8.78 4.30 -16.19
N HIS A 541 -8.81 4.30 -14.85
CA HIS A 541 -9.78 5.05 -14.06
C HIS A 541 -9.04 6.08 -13.21
N GLY A 542 -9.58 7.30 -13.12
CA GLY A 542 -8.98 8.37 -12.33
C GLY A 542 -9.33 8.28 -10.84
N GLU A 543 -10.56 7.89 -10.51
CA GLU A 543 -11.09 7.91 -9.16
C GLU A 543 -11.52 6.53 -8.66
N VAL A 544 -11.46 6.32 -7.34
CA VAL A 544 -11.72 5.01 -6.73
C VAL A 544 -13.15 4.54 -6.99
N ALA A 545 -14.14 5.43 -6.87
CA ALA A 545 -15.55 5.07 -7.04
C ALA A 545 -15.85 4.48 -8.42
N LEU A 546 -15.18 4.99 -9.48
CA LEU A 546 -15.35 4.47 -10.84
C LEU A 546 -14.65 3.15 -11.10
N ALA A 547 -13.65 2.79 -10.28
CA ALA A 547 -12.89 1.56 -10.41
C ALA A 547 -13.54 0.35 -9.71
N VAL A 548 -14.65 0.55 -8.98
CA VAL A 548 -15.34 -0.49 -8.21
C VAL A 548 -16.11 -1.43 -9.14
N GLU A 549 -15.81 -2.72 -9.06
CA GLU A 549 -16.53 -3.77 -9.79
C GLU A 549 -17.79 -4.22 -9.06
N ILE A 550 -17.66 -4.48 -7.76
CA ILE A 550 -18.67 -5.18 -6.95
C ILE A 550 -19.44 -4.22 -6.03
N GLY A 551 -20.76 -4.41 -5.96
CA GLY A 551 -21.64 -3.81 -4.97
C GLY A 551 -22.18 -4.81 -3.95
N CYS A 552 -22.68 -4.32 -2.81
CA CYS A 552 -23.25 -5.18 -1.77
C CYS A 552 -24.43 -6.03 -2.28
N LYS A 553 -25.24 -5.47 -3.19
CA LYS A 553 -26.42 -6.14 -3.77
C LYS A 553 -26.05 -7.36 -4.63
N ASP A 554 -24.82 -7.44 -5.13
CA ASP A 554 -24.37 -8.52 -6.01
C ASP A 554 -24.29 -9.85 -5.25
N CYS A 555 -24.05 -9.80 -3.94
CA CYS A 555 -24.02 -10.96 -3.04
C CYS A 555 -25.23 -11.04 -2.09
N HIS A 556 -25.82 -9.90 -1.70
CA HIS A 556 -26.91 -9.87 -0.71
C HIS A 556 -28.32 -9.67 -1.31
N GLY A 557 -28.40 -9.26 -2.58
CA GLY A 557 -29.65 -8.87 -3.24
C GLY A 557 -30.19 -7.53 -2.76
N THR A 558 -31.44 -7.27 -3.12
CA THR A 558 -32.20 -6.06 -2.74
C THR A 558 -33.36 -6.42 -1.83
N ALA A 559 -34.13 -5.42 -1.39
CA ALA A 559 -35.38 -5.66 -0.67
C ALA A 559 -36.46 -6.39 -1.52
N LYS A 560 -36.31 -6.43 -2.84
CA LYS A 560 -37.31 -7.00 -3.76
C LYS A 560 -36.84 -8.28 -4.47
N THR A 561 -35.54 -8.39 -4.74
CA THR A 561 -34.96 -9.45 -5.58
C THR A 561 -33.77 -10.09 -4.88
N TYR A 562 -33.62 -11.42 -5.04
CA TYR A 562 -32.41 -12.12 -4.66
C TYR A 562 -31.24 -11.74 -5.58
N PRO A 563 -29.97 -11.88 -5.13
CA PRO A 563 -28.81 -11.58 -5.95
C PRO A 563 -28.75 -12.51 -7.17
N ASN A 564 -28.42 -11.95 -8.33
CA ASN A 564 -28.19 -12.73 -9.56
C ASN A 564 -26.73 -13.21 -9.69
N LEU A 565 -25.84 -12.80 -8.78
CA LEU A 565 -24.42 -13.13 -8.75
C LEU A 565 -23.62 -12.60 -9.96
N TYR A 566 -24.06 -11.49 -10.54
CA TYR A 566 -23.27 -10.69 -11.47
C TYR A 566 -22.87 -9.38 -10.81
N THR A 567 -21.62 -8.97 -10.99
CA THR A 567 -21.18 -7.68 -10.45
C THR A 567 -21.87 -6.51 -11.16
N SER A 568 -22.06 -5.39 -10.47
CA SER A 568 -22.85 -4.28 -11.00
C SER A 568 -22.31 -2.87 -10.70
N GLY A 569 -21.09 -2.76 -10.17
CA GLY A 569 -20.43 -1.48 -9.91
C GLY A 569 -20.04 -0.74 -11.19
N PRO A 570 -19.57 0.52 -11.09
CA PRO A 570 -19.23 1.34 -12.26
C PRO A 570 -18.18 0.72 -13.20
N ALA A 571 -17.23 -0.05 -12.67
CA ALA A 571 -16.21 -0.73 -13.46
C ALA A 571 -16.64 -2.10 -14.00
N ALA A 572 -17.86 -2.57 -13.66
CA ALA A 572 -18.47 -3.80 -14.18
C ALA A 572 -18.90 -3.62 -15.64
N LEU A 573 -17.92 -3.63 -16.55
CA LEU A 573 -18.15 -3.56 -17.99
C LEU A 573 -18.77 -4.87 -18.53
N GLU A 574 -19.36 -4.81 -19.72
CA GLU A 574 -19.89 -6.00 -20.43
C GLU A 574 -20.91 -6.86 -19.64
N GLY A 575 -21.60 -6.26 -18.65
CA GLY A 575 -22.59 -6.96 -17.82
C GLY A 575 -22.04 -7.54 -16.52
N GLY A 576 -20.77 -7.27 -16.20
CA GLY A 576 -20.13 -7.63 -14.94
C GLY A 576 -19.61 -9.07 -14.90
N MET A 577 -18.86 -9.36 -13.84
CA MET A 577 -18.26 -10.67 -13.58
C MET A 577 -19.30 -11.63 -13.00
N ASP A 578 -19.38 -12.83 -13.58
CA ASP A 578 -20.15 -13.96 -13.03
C ASP A 578 -19.44 -14.54 -11.79
N LEU A 579 -20.00 -14.30 -10.61
CA LEU A 579 -19.45 -14.77 -9.34
C LEU A 579 -19.55 -16.31 -9.18
N THR A 580 -20.44 -16.97 -9.93
CA THR A 580 -20.58 -18.44 -9.90
C THR A 580 -19.41 -19.16 -10.57
N ALA A 581 -18.67 -18.45 -11.43
CA ALA A 581 -17.44 -18.93 -12.06
C ALA A 581 -16.24 -18.94 -11.10
N LEU A 582 -16.31 -18.17 -10.01
CA LEU A 582 -15.18 -18.04 -9.07
C LEU A 582 -14.91 -19.33 -8.32
N ARG A 583 -13.62 -19.55 -8.02
CA ARG A 583 -13.13 -20.71 -7.28
C ARG A 583 -12.19 -20.29 -6.17
N THR A 584 -12.32 -20.95 -5.02
CA THR A 584 -11.37 -20.85 -3.91
C THR A 584 -10.04 -21.52 -4.27
N PRO A 585 -8.95 -21.29 -3.51
CA PRO A 585 -7.65 -21.90 -3.79
C PRO A 585 -7.66 -23.43 -3.79
N ASP A 586 -8.52 -24.05 -2.98
CA ASP A 586 -8.75 -25.50 -2.92
C ASP A 586 -9.70 -26.03 -4.02
N GLY A 587 -10.16 -25.16 -4.94
CA GLY A 587 -10.88 -25.54 -6.16
C GLY A 587 -12.41 -25.64 -6.02
N ARG A 588 -12.97 -25.39 -4.84
CA ARG A 588 -14.43 -25.34 -4.65
C ARG A 588 -15.03 -24.09 -5.29
N ARG A 589 -16.34 -24.12 -5.57
CA ARG A 589 -17.10 -22.92 -5.96
C ARG A 589 -17.05 -21.92 -4.83
N ARG A 590 -16.66 -20.68 -5.13
CA ARG A 590 -16.60 -19.62 -4.14
C ARG A 590 -18.00 -19.16 -3.73
N PHE A 591 -18.91 -19.04 -4.70
CA PHE A 591 -20.32 -18.77 -4.48
C PHE A 591 -21.15 -19.95 -5.00
N GLU A 592 -22.15 -20.38 -4.22
CA GLU A 592 -22.99 -21.51 -4.58
C GLU A 592 -24.37 -21.44 -3.93
N TRP A 593 -25.42 -21.61 -4.75
CA TRP A 593 -26.77 -21.84 -4.28
C TRP A 593 -26.96 -23.32 -3.91
N VAL A 594 -27.40 -23.59 -2.69
CA VAL A 594 -27.79 -24.92 -2.21
C VAL A 594 -29.22 -24.85 -1.71
N GLY A 595 -30.16 -25.32 -2.54
CA GLY A 595 -31.58 -25.08 -2.30
C GLY A 595 -31.93 -23.60 -2.46
N ASP A 596 -32.53 -23.01 -1.44
CA ASP A 596 -32.90 -21.59 -1.34
C ASP A 596 -31.84 -20.73 -0.63
N LYS A 597 -30.71 -21.33 -0.25
CA LYS A 597 -29.63 -20.67 0.48
C LYS A 597 -28.43 -20.39 -0.41
N LEU A 598 -27.87 -19.20 -0.30
CA LEU A 598 -26.62 -18.82 -0.95
C LEU A 598 -25.45 -18.98 0.03
N TYR A 599 -24.41 -19.67 -0.39
CA TYR A 599 -23.17 -19.82 0.36
C TYR A 599 -22.01 -19.10 -0.31
N GLN A 600 -21.18 -18.46 0.50
CA GLN A 600 -19.85 -17.96 0.11
C GLN A 600 -18.78 -18.71 0.90
N ARG A 601 -17.63 -18.99 0.27
CA ARG A 601 -16.50 -19.69 0.90
C ARG A 601 -15.26 -18.81 1.00
N SER A 602 -14.51 -18.97 2.08
CA SER A 602 -13.30 -18.18 2.33
C SER A 602 -12.20 -18.51 1.31
N MET A 603 -11.47 -17.48 0.90
CA MET A 603 -10.24 -17.59 0.13
C MET A 603 -9.04 -18.00 0.99
N LEU A 604 -9.10 -17.83 2.31
CA LEU A 604 -8.00 -18.11 3.23
C LEU A 604 -8.18 -19.42 3.99
N ASP A 605 -9.34 -19.62 4.62
CA ASP A 605 -9.60 -20.83 5.41
C ASP A 605 -10.49 -21.81 4.63
N PRO A 606 -9.98 -22.96 4.18
CA PRO A 606 -10.79 -23.95 3.46
C PRO A 606 -11.90 -24.57 4.33
N LYS A 607 -11.90 -24.39 5.65
CA LYS A 607 -12.97 -24.88 6.53
C LYS A 607 -14.09 -23.86 6.74
N LEU A 608 -13.89 -22.62 6.31
CA LEU A 608 -14.82 -21.53 6.56
C LEU A 608 -15.73 -21.30 5.35
N GLU A 609 -17.04 -21.37 5.60
CA GLU A 609 -18.08 -20.98 4.67
C GLU A 609 -19.20 -20.25 5.41
N TRP A 610 -19.85 -19.33 4.70
CA TRP A 610 -20.89 -18.46 5.23
C TRP A 610 -22.18 -18.67 4.45
N GLU A 611 -23.28 -18.88 5.17
CA GLU A 611 -24.62 -18.67 4.61
C GLU A 611 -24.83 -17.16 4.49
N MET A 612 -25.03 -16.68 3.26
CA MET A 612 -25.15 -15.26 2.98
C MET A 612 -26.47 -14.71 3.55
N SER A 613 -26.38 -13.58 4.25
CA SER A 613 -27.57 -12.85 4.71
C SER A 613 -28.23 -12.14 3.54
N LEU A 614 -29.42 -12.59 3.12
CA LEU A 614 -30.12 -12.03 1.96
C LEU A 614 -31.10 -10.94 2.40
N VAL A 615 -30.99 -9.74 1.79
CA VAL A 615 -31.79 -8.57 2.19
C VAL A 615 -33.29 -8.87 2.13
N LYS A 616 -33.72 -9.52 1.05
CA LYS A 616 -35.12 -9.92 0.84
C LYS A 616 -35.67 -10.77 1.99
N ASP A 617 -34.87 -11.68 2.53
CA ASP A 617 -35.29 -12.55 3.64
C ASP A 617 -35.47 -11.75 4.93
N THR A 618 -34.57 -10.80 5.19
CA THR A 618 -34.64 -9.96 6.39
C THR A 618 -35.84 -9.02 6.42
N VAL A 619 -36.46 -8.72 5.27
CA VAL A 619 -37.60 -7.80 5.17
C VAL A 619 -38.94 -8.50 4.92
N THR A 620 -38.95 -9.83 4.74
CA THR A 620 -40.16 -10.60 4.42
C THR A 620 -40.80 -11.20 5.68
N PRO A 621 -42.01 -10.79 6.08
CA PRO A 621 -42.70 -11.38 7.22
C PRO A 621 -42.89 -12.89 7.06
N GLY A 622 -42.65 -13.64 8.14
CA GLY A 622 -42.74 -15.11 8.15
C GLY A 622 -41.47 -15.84 7.72
N ASN A 623 -40.47 -15.13 7.18
CA ASN A 623 -39.13 -15.69 7.00
C ASN A 623 -38.41 -15.81 8.37
N PRO A 624 -37.64 -16.89 8.65
CA PRO A 624 -36.89 -17.04 9.90
C PRO A 624 -35.91 -15.89 10.20
N SER A 625 -35.37 -15.24 9.17
CA SER A 625 -34.43 -14.11 9.28
C SER A 625 -35.11 -12.73 9.35
N TYR A 626 -36.45 -12.69 9.40
CA TYR A 626 -37.19 -11.43 9.40
C TYR A 626 -36.78 -10.51 10.56
N ASN A 627 -36.43 -9.27 10.24
CA ASN A 627 -36.09 -8.23 11.20
C ASN A 627 -36.99 -7.00 10.98
N PRO A 628 -37.88 -6.65 11.91
CA PRO A 628 -38.83 -5.55 11.74
C PRO A 628 -38.15 -4.18 11.62
N ILE A 629 -36.95 -4.00 12.21
CA ILE A 629 -36.17 -2.76 12.09
C ILE A 629 -35.60 -2.66 10.68
N ALA A 630 -35.01 -3.74 10.16
CA ALA A 630 -34.51 -3.79 8.79
C ALA A 630 -35.65 -3.58 7.78
N ALA A 631 -36.78 -4.25 7.97
CA ALA A 631 -37.97 -4.12 7.13
C ALA A 631 -38.47 -2.66 7.11
N ARG A 632 -38.61 -2.02 8.28
CA ARG A 632 -39.02 -0.62 8.35
C ARG A 632 -38.04 0.29 7.62
N SER A 633 -36.74 0.12 7.81
CA SER A 633 -35.73 0.95 7.16
C SER A 633 -35.72 0.75 5.64
N LYS A 634 -35.71 -0.48 5.14
CA LYS A 634 -35.57 -0.78 3.70
C LYS A 634 -36.88 -0.65 2.91
N LEU A 635 -38.04 -0.75 3.56
CA LEU A 635 -39.35 -0.72 2.90
C LEU A 635 -40.13 0.59 3.11
N MET A 636 -39.50 1.62 3.66
CA MET A 636 -40.11 2.93 3.86
C MET A 636 -40.38 3.63 2.53
N SER A 637 -41.57 4.19 2.36
CA SER A 637 -41.92 5.05 1.23
C SER A 637 -41.26 6.43 1.35
N ARG A 638 -41.05 7.09 0.21
CA ARG A 638 -40.65 8.50 0.09
C ARG A 638 -41.71 9.47 0.58
N ASP A 639 -42.94 9.01 0.81
CA ASP A 639 -44.01 9.83 1.39
C ASP A 639 -43.71 10.16 2.86
N THR A 640 -43.11 11.33 3.07
CA THR A 640 -42.75 11.84 4.40
C THR A 640 -43.96 12.25 5.26
N ALA A 641 -45.13 12.44 4.66
CA ALA A 641 -46.34 12.82 5.38
C ALA A 641 -46.94 11.61 6.11
N ASN A 642 -47.02 10.47 5.42
CA ASN A 642 -47.62 9.25 5.98
C ASN A 642 -46.60 8.25 6.51
N GLN A 643 -45.33 8.33 6.09
CA GLN A 643 -44.25 7.41 6.46
C GLN A 643 -44.66 5.93 6.31
N SER A 644 -45.45 5.64 5.28
CA SER A 644 -45.92 4.28 4.99
C SER A 644 -44.74 3.38 4.64
N TRP A 645 -44.82 2.11 5.02
CA TRP A 645 -43.78 1.13 4.73
C TRP A 645 -44.39 -0.26 4.58
N GLY A 646 -43.75 -1.11 3.78
CA GLY A 646 -44.19 -2.49 3.58
C GLY A 646 -43.73 -3.09 2.27
N THR A 647 -43.95 -4.40 2.12
CA THR A 647 -43.59 -5.15 0.91
C THR A 647 -44.29 -4.65 -0.34
N ASP A 648 -45.43 -3.97 -0.17
CA ASP A 648 -46.28 -3.46 -1.25
C ASP A 648 -45.81 -2.10 -1.79
N VAL A 649 -44.90 -1.41 -1.09
CA VAL A 649 -44.32 -0.15 -1.59
C VAL A 649 -43.49 -0.44 -2.86
N PRO A 650 -43.78 0.19 -4.01
CA PRO A 650 -43.01 -0.01 -5.24
C PRO A 650 -41.54 0.35 -5.06
N ALA A 651 -40.64 -0.34 -5.76
CA ALA A 651 -39.18 -0.14 -5.61
C ALA A 651 -38.73 1.32 -5.84
N GLY A 652 -39.28 1.99 -6.86
CA GLY A 652 -38.97 3.39 -7.15
C GLY A 652 -39.55 4.41 -6.16
N GLU A 653 -40.47 3.98 -5.30
CA GLU A 653 -41.07 4.79 -4.23
C GLU A 653 -40.41 4.57 -2.87
N LEU A 654 -39.41 3.68 -2.77
CA LEU A 654 -38.65 3.48 -1.54
C LEU A 654 -37.78 4.70 -1.24
N ALA A 655 -37.81 5.16 0.01
CA ALA A 655 -36.95 6.24 0.52
C ALA A 655 -35.46 5.88 0.43
N HIS A 656 -35.17 4.58 0.52
CA HIS A 656 -33.83 4.01 0.53
C HIS A 656 -33.66 3.02 -0.64
N SER A 657 -34.10 3.40 -1.84
CA SER A 657 -33.98 2.57 -3.03
C SER A 657 -32.51 2.27 -3.36
N ASP A 658 -32.20 1.04 -3.73
CA ASP A 658 -30.84 0.60 -4.09
C ASP A 658 -30.27 1.33 -5.33
N ASP A 659 -31.10 2.01 -6.11
CA ASP A 659 -30.68 2.82 -7.27
C ASP A 659 -30.16 4.21 -6.89
N ASN A 660 -30.48 4.70 -5.69
CA ASN A 660 -30.16 6.08 -5.27
C ASN A 660 -29.34 6.16 -3.99
N MET A 661 -29.21 5.06 -3.24
CA MET A 661 -28.49 5.06 -1.97
C MET A 661 -27.67 3.79 -1.82
N GLU A 662 -26.40 3.98 -1.50
CA GLU A 662 -25.47 2.90 -1.25
C GLU A 662 -25.69 2.26 0.11
N CYS A 663 -25.48 0.95 0.19
CA CYS A 663 -25.72 0.19 1.42
C CYS A 663 -24.85 0.70 2.57
N TYR A 664 -23.58 1.02 2.28
CA TYR A 664 -22.64 1.47 3.30
C TYR A 664 -23.04 2.81 3.94
N THR A 665 -23.89 3.64 3.32
CA THR A 665 -24.41 4.88 3.92
C THR A 665 -25.10 4.65 5.27
N CYS A 666 -25.69 3.47 5.48
CA CYS A 666 -26.29 3.08 6.76
C CYS A 666 -25.55 1.94 7.48
N HIS A 667 -24.63 1.27 6.79
CA HIS A 667 -23.95 0.07 7.28
C HIS A 667 -22.47 0.30 7.66
N THR A 668 -21.91 1.48 7.43
CA THR A 668 -20.60 1.86 7.99
C THR A 668 -20.75 2.09 9.50
N SER A 669 -19.95 1.36 10.27
CA SER A 669 -20.05 1.30 11.73
C SER A 669 -19.67 2.64 12.40
N TRP A 670 -18.71 3.38 11.85
CA TRP A 670 -18.23 4.62 12.49
C TRP A 670 -17.46 5.57 11.56
N THR A 671 -17.34 5.26 10.27
CA THR A 671 -16.65 6.12 9.31
C THR A 671 -17.41 7.42 9.15
N THR A 672 -16.78 8.55 9.49
CA THR A 672 -17.28 9.86 9.06
C THR A 672 -17.08 9.94 7.55
N SER A 673 -18.18 10.04 6.82
CA SER A 673 -18.22 10.33 5.38
C SER A 673 -17.31 11.48 4.98
#